data_AF-A0A409WWI0-F1
#
_entry.id   AF-A0A409WWI0-F1
#
_cell.length_a   1.000
_cell.length_b   1.000
_cell.length_c   1.000
_cell.angle_alpha   90.00
_cell.angle_beta   90.00
_cell.angle_gamma   90.00
#
_symmetry.space_group_name_H-M   'P 1'
#
loop_
_entity.id
_entity.type
_entity.pdbx_description
1 polymer ?
#
loop_
_entity_poly.entity_id
_entity_poly.type
_entity_poly.pdbx_seq_one_letter_code
_entity_poly.pdbx_strand_id
1 'polypeptide(L)'
;MTIPALTITSLKKAKNSVIGNPLAKVQLVRDTHFISALIDCLNTPAVTEKASQDAVRIEAAHIIASLSYGSEEALGTLLRANAHHAFIYAISCFMPADSPALRSAFSRALRALAASTADIVGPSMWGLSPDKSLVRSEARQALDYLFQNETLDICLPLLLPPTSSLPSAYAVSTSIAQMLSTTVRSEAYRRAVTEWLPPAERQREIKSRRGWEKTALSANHTSPWAARQLLTLLGDHRREYDSKLVEACLSALAALAKENPIIATYLSKPPVDTPPLETILKFTKSRSVDVQLAACLCVTHILRASPPAPSSIPPPHSVTSPSSASASHSFVHTSTPHKLSLEEDCTRTVINVVNLMLASPTLTDPLGSSHQSQTKACYILHHLVSDNDILCHTAFDRGCLEQLGELIRSINPTDSDPVEWEEGEPESLASLREAALIALASLALCSDDIRRRITDELGLLPCISRALRAKRHTGTRYAACQCVRAMSRAVSVLRTSIVDSGLGMDVLRIVLGQELGDRYGGSSATPSVAGSTIGKGKEGSVKKSKDEDAMDLEEGSRDGLGEDRRVLGAALSAVCNIVNDFSPLRPIYLEEKLMPRLVYILRASEDPPLRLNALWAVKNLVRKTSTETKRDIMSYVGWPQFADFLSDADEDIQEQGFYTLRNLAENEEGIAMVFRELGPQVLEKIVAGLRSSCEDVVLQAAFAVANLANGAHDQQDMILRFPEMLTSLKSCLAESTSVIRRPAVSCILTLAQSNPRRRKEMMDAGIVGTLRQLCEWSGHSTHGYAHAHGPAIGVSLSPSGGGGGHWGGRSPLRSPPAHHAPVATTGVYGSWGGSGSMHHHHSHSLAHHVPASGRIQPYGHATYHSWASPMALEDDRDVIQRARTALEWLERGALSIGALVSTFLFGICTLQAYMYFVNFPEDRRTFKALVSFVWLFELAHCICVCHFVYVWTIVQYGNPMALAIRPPVTMPATVLLGAFIGPPVQIFFAERVRMVGEGRLIIPLACWLATGVMFGMEMFLYAKAFRAPTLYSFEVNCRWMIMTVLCLSATVDTLEAFSLFYYMNRLRSQSLRSTSSNIHSVMKLGMVPETNNEIVKLADVEELLPPWNWLDCLAEAITLEIVDKKSLRCPNSFYRKGVHMRLIG
;
A
#
# COMPACT_ATOMS: atom_id res chain seq x y z
N MET A 1 -30.53 -13.44 51.03
CA MET A 1 -31.63 -13.58 52.01
C MET A 1 -32.55 -14.67 51.51
N THR A 2 -32.59 -15.83 52.16
CA THR A 2 -33.41 -16.97 51.72
C THR A 2 -34.91 -16.70 51.86
N ILE A 3 -35.51 -16.17 50.79
CA ILE A 3 -36.95 -15.97 50.65
C ILE A 3 -37.59 -17.34 50.32
N PRO A 4 -38.41 -17.94 51.20
CA PRO A 4 -38.84 -19.33 51.04
C PRO A 4 -39.95 -19.54 50.00
N ALA A 5 -40.55 -18.48 49.47
CA ALA A 5 -41.52 -18.54 48.38
C ALA A 5 -41.53 -17.25 47.54
N LEU A 6 -41.52 -17.38 46.21
CA LEU A 6 -41.60 -16.25 45.27
C LEU A 6 -43.05 -15.82 45.04
N THR A 7 -43.57 -15.06 46.00
CA THR A 7 -44.91 -14.42 45.94
C THR A 7 -44.83 -13.01 45.36
N ILE A 8 -45.96 -12.47 44.89
CA ILE A 8 -46.06 -11.07 44.44
C ILE A 8 -45.61 -10.11 45.56
N THR A 9 -45.93 -10.41 46.83
CA THR A 9 -45.57 -9.59 47.99
C THR A 9 -44.07 -9.60 48.28
N SER A 10 -43.42 -10.76 48.23
CA SER A 10 -41.97 -10.86 48.44
C SER A 10 -41.17 -10.27 47.27
N LEU A 11 -41.63 -10.45 46.02
CA LEU A 11 -41.03 -9.82 44.85
C LEU A 11 -41.15 -8.29 44.89
N LYS A 12 -42.32 -7.73 45.25
CA LYS A 12 -42.47 -6.27 45.44
C LYS A 12 -41.55 -5.72 46.53
N LYS A 13 -41.37 -6.46 47.63
CA LYS A 13 -40.40 -6.09 48.68
C LYS A 13 -38.96 -6.10 48.16
N ALA A 14 -38.55 -7.15 47.44
CA ALA A 14 -37.22 -7.26 46.84
C ALA A 14 -36.95 -6.14 45.82
N LYS A 15 -37.88 -5.89 44.89
CA LYS A 15 -37.81 -4.78 43.93
C LYS A 15 -37.59 -3.43 44.62
N ASN A 16 -38.39 -3.13 45.64
CA ASN A 16 -38.30 -1.86 46.36
C ASN A 16 -37.00 -1.73 47.18
N SER A 17 -36.30 -2.82 47.49
CA SER A 17 -34.98 -2.76 48.13
C SER A 17 -33.81 -2.56 47.17
N VAL A 18 -33.93 -2.90 45.88
CA VAL A 18 -32.83 -2.81 44.89
C VAL A 18 -32.90 -1.63 43.92
N ILE A 19 -34.08 -1.05 43.72
CA ILE A 19 -34.22 0.18 42.91
C ILE A 19 -33.50 1.32 43.64
N GLY A 20 -32.51 1.92 42.96
CA GLY A 20 -31.73 3.05 43.47
C GLY A 20 -30.65 2.69 44.51
N ASN A 21 -30.47 1.42 44.89
CA ASN A 21 -29.53 1.03 45.95
C ASN A 21 -28.48 0.01 45.41
N PRO A 22 -27.26 0.46 45.04
CA PRO A 22 -26.22 -0.41 44.50
C PRO A 22 -25.78 -1.54 45.46
N LEU A 23 -25.65 -1.24 46.76
CA LEU A 23 -25.24 -2.23 47.77
C LEU A 23 -26.29 -3.36 47.91
N ALA A 24 -27.58 -3.01 47.89
CA ALA A 24 -28.65 -4.00 47.92
C ALA A 24 -28.71 -4.87 46.65
N LYS A 25 -28.35 -4.33 45.47
CA LYS A 25 -28.20 -5.14 44.24
C LYS A 25 -27.11 -6.20 44.42
N VAL A 26 -25.93 -5.80 44.88
CA VAL A 26 -24.79 -6.73 45.14
C VAL A 26 -25.17 -7.79 46.17
N GLN A 27 -25.81 -7.40 47.28
CA GLN A 27 -26.24 -8.34 48.32
C GLN A 27 -27.32 -9.32 47.85
N LEU A 28 -28.23 -8.91 46.96
CA LEU A 28 -29.27 -9.81 46.41
C LEU A 28 -28.68 -10.78 45.37
N VAL A 29 -27.70 -10.34 44.59
CA VAL A 29 -27.00 -11.13 43.56
C VAL A 29 -26.25 -12.32 44.14
N ARG A 30 -25.65 -12.16 45.33
CA ARG A 30 -24.93 -13.25 46.03
C ARG A 30 -25.84 -14.40 46.47
N ASP A 31 -27.16 -14.21 46.46
CA ASP A 31 -28.14 -15.27 46.67
C ASP A 31 -28.45 -15.95 45.31
N THR A 32 -27.50 -16.73 44.81
CA THR A 32 -27.57 -17.34 43.47
C THR A 32 -28.77 -18.26 43.28
N HIS A 33 -29.24 -18.91 44.35
CA HIS A 33 -30.47 -19.69 44.35
C HIS A 33 -31.71 -18.80 44.14
N PHE A 34 -31.79 -17.64 44.83
CA PHE A 34 -32.84 -16.66 44.55
C PHE A 34 -32.77 -16.15 43.11
N ILE A 35 -31.57 -15.89 42.57
CA ILE A 35 -31.41 -15.46 41.16
C ILE A 35 -31.89 -16.53 40.17
N SER A 36 -31.56 -17.81 40.37
CA SER A 36 -32.09 -18.89 39.52
C SER A 36 -33.62 -18.93 39.58
N ALA A 37 -34.20 -19.03 40.77
CA ALA A 37 -35.65 -19.13 40.93
C ALA A 37 -36.40 -17.90 40.39
N LEU A 38 -35.78 -16.72 40.42
CA LEU A 38 -36.30 -15.48 39.82
C LEU A 38 -36.32 -15.54 38.28
N ILE A 39 -35.32 -16.17 37.66
CA ILE A 39 -35.21 -16.40 36.21
C ILE A 39 -36.16 -17.52 35.78
N ASP A 40 -36.26 -18.61 36.55
CA ASP A 40 -37.22 -19.71 36.33
C ASP A 40 -38.65 -19.16 36.32
N CYS A 41 -39.00 -18.28 37.26
CA CYS A 41 -40.31 -17.62 37.34
C CYS A 41 -40.70 -16.79 36.09
N LEU A 42 -39.78 -16.48 35.16
CA LEU A 42 -40.11 -15.86 33.88
C LEU A 42 -40.92 -16.80 32.97
N ASN A 43 -40.75 -18.12 33.14
CA ASN A 43 -41.31 -19.16 32.27
C ASN A 43 -42.15 -20.21 33.01
N THR A 44 -41.76 -20.57 34.25
CA THR A 44 -42.44 -21.56 35.10
C THR A 44 -42.88 -20.97 36.45
N PRO A 45 -43.77 -19.95 36.46
CA PRO A 45 -44.28 -19.37 37.71
C PRO A 45 -45.07 -20.40 38.53
N ALA A 46 -44.74 -20.52 39.82
CA ALA A 46 -45.33 -21.51 40.74
C ALA A 46 -46.79 -21.24 41.18
N VAL A 47 -47.55 -20.47 40.41
CA VAL A 47 -48.93 -20.05 40.71
C VAL A 47 -49.86 -20.53 39.59
N THR A 48 -51.07 -20.97 39.90
CA THR A 48 -52.00 -21.59 38.92
C THR A 48 -52.89 -20.58 38.18
N GLU A 49 -53.14 -19.39 38.73
CA GLU A 49 -54.01 -18.38 38.12
C GLU A 49 -53.24 -17.45 37.17
N LYS A 50 -53.65 -17.34 35.90
CA LYS A 50 -52.92 -16.54 34.88
C LYS A 50 -52.72 -15.07 35.27
N ALA A 51 -53.71 -14.40 35.89
CA ALA A 51 -53.55 -13.01 36.30
C ALA A 51 -52.45 -12.84 37.36
N SER A 52 -52.35 -13.78 38.30
CA SER A 52 -51.30 -13.83 39.32
C SER A 52 -49.95 -14.28 38.74
N GLN A 53 -49.94 -15.17 37.75
CA GLN A 53 -48.73 -15.53 36.98
C GLN A 53 -48.14 -14.31 36.26
N ASP A 54 -48.93 -13.57 35.48
CA ASP A 54 -48.48 -12.36 34.78
C ASP A 54 -47.90 -11.34 35.77
N ALA A 55 -48.53 -11.14 36.92
CA ALA A 55 -48.04 -10.24 37.97
C ALA A 55 -46.69 -10.69 38.57
N VAL A 56 -46.50 -11.99 38.85
CA VAL A 56 -45.20 -12.55 39.29
C VAL A 56 -44.12 -12.34 38.23
N ARG A 57 -44.43 -12.66 36.96
CA ARG A 57 -43.52 -12.53 35.81
C ARG A 57 -43.08 -11.08 35.58
N ILE A 58 -44.01 -10.13 35.67
CA ILE A 58 -43.73 -8.69 35.53
C ILE A 58 -42.79 -8.20 36.63
N GLU A 59 -43.05 -8.56 37.90
CA GLU A 59 -42.21 -8.16 39.03
C GLU A 59 -40.80 -8.78 38.95
N ALA A 60 -40.70 -10.06 38.54
CA ALA A 60 -39.41 -10.73 38.29
C ALA A 60 -38.59 -10.02 37.20
N ALA A 61 -39.21 -9.72 36.06
CA ALA A 61 -38.57 -8.99 34.97
C ALA A 61 -38.09 -7.59 35.40
N HIS A 62 -38.84 -6.89 36.26
CA HIS A 62 -38.42 -5.59 36.80
C HIS A 62 -37.22 -5.67 37.75
N ILE A 63 -37.12 -6.73 38.57
CA ILE A 63 -35.95 -6.96 39.43
C ILE A 63 -34.71 -7.25 38.56
N ILE A 64 -34.82 -8.17 37.60
CA ILE A 64 -33.69 -8.51 36.71
C ILE A 64 -33.23 -7.30 35.88
N ALA A 65 -34.16 -6.47 35.40
CA ALA A 65 -33.83 -5.21 34.73
C ALA A 65 -33.07 -4.22 35.65
N SER A 66 -33.40 -4.19 36.94
CA SER A 66 -32.71 -3.34 37.92
C SER A 66 -31.32 -3.89 38.28
N LEU A 67 -31.18 -5.22 38.38
CA LEU A 67 -29.91 -5.91 38.62
C LEU A 67 -28.96 -5.85 37.41
N SER A 68 -29.48 -5.77 36.18
CA SER A 68 -28.68 -5.60 34.96
C SER A 68 -27.87 -4.30 35.01
N TYR A 69 -28.51 -3.20 35.38
CA TYR A 69 -27.85 -1.92 35.72
C TYR A 69 -27.28 -1.92 37.15
N GLY A 70 -26.65 -3.02 37.54
CA GLY A 70 -26.00 -3.21 38.84
C GLY A 70 -24.49 -2.98 38.76
N SER A 71 -23.73 -3.82 39.47
CA SER A 71 -22.29 -3.99 39.26
C SER A 71 -22.01 -5.04 38.18
N GLU A 72 -20.76 -5.19 37.75
CA GLU A 72 -20.37 -6.31 36.89
C GLU A 72 -20.64 -7.68 37.57
N GLU A 73 -20.49 -7.78 38.89
CA GLU A 73 -20.86 -8.97 39.69
C GLU A 73 -22.36 -9.33 39.48
N ALA A 74 -23.23 -8.33 39.41
CA ALA A 74 -24.66 -8.51 39.17
C ALA A 74 -24.94 -9.01 37.75
N LEU A 75 -24.36 -8.37 36.74
CA LEU A 75 -24.54 -8.77 35.35
C LEU A 75 -23.95 -10.16 35.08
N GLY A 76 -22.73 -10.45 35.53
CA GLY A 76 -22.09 -11.76 35.36
C GLY A 76 -22.86 -12.90 36.01
N THR A 77 -23.51 -12.66 37.15
CA THR A 77 -24.37 -13.66 37.79
C THR A 77 -25.65 -13.91 36.97
N LEU A 78 -26.29 -12.85 36.45
CA LEU A 78 -27.45 -12.99 35.56
C LEU A 78 -27.10 -13.72 34.25
N LEU A 79 -25.91 -13.45 33.69
CA LEU A 79 -25.45 -14.08 32.45
C LEU A 79 -25.14 -15.57 32.65
N ARG A 80 -24.42 -15.94 33.72
CA ARG A 80 -24.15 -17.36 34.07
C ARG A 80 -25.42 -18.13 34.42
N ALA A 81 -26.43 -17.46 35.00
CA ALA A 81 -27.76 -18.01 35.22
C ALA A 81 -28.66 -17.96 33.97
N ASN A 82 -28.11 -17.69 32.78
CA ASN A 82 -28.80 -17.73 31.48
C ASN A 82 -30.04 -16.81 31.35
N ALA A 83 -30.07 -15.68 32.08
CA ALA A 83 -31.19 -14.74 32.04
C ALA A 83 -31.53 -14.24 30.62
N HIS A 84 -30.53 -14.12 29.74
CA HIS A 84 -30.72 -13.72 28.34
C HIS A 84 -31.49 -14.79 27.54
N HIS A 85 -31.07 -16.06 27.60
CA HIS A 85 -31.81 -17.19 27.02
C HIS A 85 -33.24 -17.27 27.57
N ALA A 86 -33.42 -17.11 28.88
CA ALA A 86 -34.73 -17.17 29.54
C ALA A 86 -35.70 -16.08 29.05
N PHE A 87 -35.22 -14.86 28.80
CA PHE A 87 -36.02 -13.79 28.19
C PHE A 87 -36.34 -14.06 26.72
N ILE A 88 -35.36 -14.48 25.91
CA ILE A 88 -35.58 -14.79 24.48
C ILE A 88 -36.62 -15.90 24.31
N TYR A 89 -36.51 -16.98 25.10
CA TYR A 89 -37.52 -18.04 25.14
C TYR A 89 -38.90 -17.50 25.56
N ALA A 90 -39.00 -16.75 26.66
CA ALA A 90 -40.27 -16.21 27.13
C ALA A 90 -40.96 -15.27 26.12
N ILE A 91 -40.17 -14.50 25.37
CA ILE A 91 -40.64 -13.59 24.32
C ILE A 91 -41.09 -14.38 23.08
N SER A 92 -40.40 -15.48 22.73
CA SER A 92 -40.83 -16.38 21.65
C SER A 92 -42.20 -17.03 21.91
N CYS A 93 -42.57 -17.20 23.18
CA CYS A 93 -43.85 -17.77 23.61
C CYS A 93 -44.99 -16.72 23.75
N PHE A 94 -44.81 -15.46 23.34
CA PHE A 94 -45.84 -14.42 23.46
C PHE A 94 -47.11 -14.72 22.64
N MET A 95 -48.23 -14.90 23.33
CA MET A 95 -49.54 -15.05 22.71
C MET A 95 -50.20 -13.69 22.38
N PRO A 96 -51.14 -13.64 21.42
CA PRO A 96 -51.95 -12.44 21.15
C PRO A 96 -52.82 -12.00 22.35
N ALA A 97 -53.11 -12.91 23.28
CA ALA A 97 -53.90 -12.69 24.48
C ALA A 97 -53.06 -12.36 25.74
N ASP A 98 -51.76 -12.09 25.60
CA ASP A 98 -50.89 -11.72 26.71
C ASP A 98 -50.89 -10.21 26.96
N SER A 99 -50.80 -9.82 28.24
CA SER A 99 -51.00 -8.43 28.64
C SER A 99 -49.92 -7.50 28.06
N PRO A 100 -50.28 -6.27 27.58
CA PRO A 100 -49.29 -5.29 27.15
C PRO A 100 -48.27 -4.92 28.23
N ALA A 101 -48.68 -5.03 29.51
CA ALA A 101 -47.81 -4.84 30.67
C ALA A 101 -46.72 -5.92 30.76
N LEU A 102 -47.07 -7.20 30.58
CA LEU A 102 -46.11 -8.31 30.51
C LEU A 102 -45.13 -8.12 29.35
N ARG A 103 -45.66 -7.90 28.14
CA ARG A 103 -44.84 -7.73 26.92
C ARG A 103 -43.86 -6.55 27.07
N SER A 104 -44.33 -5.41 27.60
CA SER A 104 -43.50 -4.25 27.95
C SER A 104 -42.44 -4.57 29.01
N ALA A 105 -42.77 -5.30 30.08
CA ALA A 105 -41.83 -5.65 31.14
C ALA A 105 -40.67 -6.51 30.63
N PHE A 106 -40.98 -7.51 29.80
CA PHE A 106 -40.00 -8.44 29.25
C PHE A 106 -39.09 -7.77 28.22
N SER A 107 -39.64 -6.99 27.27
CA SER A 107 -38.82 -6.25 26.31
C SER A 107 -37.94 -5.17 26.97
N ARG A 108 -38.43 -4.49 28.02
CA ARG A 108 -37.62 -3.54 28.80
C ARG A 108 -36.48 -4.21 29.56
N ALA A 109 -36.72 -5.42 30.08
CA ALA A 109 -35.72 -6.20 30.82
C ALA A 109 -34.66 -6.80 29.89
N LEU A 110 -35.06 -7.38 28.76
CA LEU A 110 -34.13 -7.83 27.71
C LEU A 110 -33.24 -6.66 27.25
N ARG A 111 -33.83 -5.50 26.94
CA ARG A 111 -33.10 -4.27 26.59
C ARG A 111 -32.12 -3.85 27.69
N ALA A 112 -32.51 -3.89 28.96
CA ALA A 112 -31.62 -3.52 30.07
C ALA A 112 -30.42 -4.47 30.21
N LEU A 113 -30.66 -5.78 30.11
CA LEU A 113 -29.63 -6.81 30.13
C LEU A 113 -28.68 -6.67 28.92
N ALA A 114 -29.25 -6.51 27.71
CA ALA A 114 -28.51 -6.40 26.47
C ALA A 114 -27.67 -5.11 26.36
N ALA A 115 -28.19 -3.97 26.81
CA ALA A 115 -27.44 -2.71 26.87
C ALA A 115 -26.22 -2.84 27.80
N SER A 116 -26.45 -3.29 29.04
CA SER A 116 -25.37 -3.49 30.03
C SER A 116 -24.32 -4.52 29.55
N THR A 117 -24.77 -5.55 28.82
CA THR A 117 -23.88 -6.52 28.15
C THR A 117 -23.05 -5.85 27.06
N ALA A 118 -23.63 -4.97 26.25
CA ALA A 118 -22.92 -4.23 25.21
C ALA A 118 -21.94 -3.18 25.75
N ASP A 119 -22.17 -2.63 26.95
CA ASP A 119 -21.23 -1.73 27.65
C ASP A 119 -19.97 -2.46 28.15
N ILE A 120 -20.09 -3.73 28.59
CA ILE A 120 -18.94 -4.57 28.94
C ILE A 120 -18.16 -5.06 27.71
N VAL A 121 -18.82 -5.25 26.56
CA VAL A 121 -18.26 -5.97 25.39
C VAL A 121 -17.79 -5.06 24.27
N GLY A 122 -18.61 -4.09 23.88
CA GLY A 122 -18.40 -3.30 22.68
C GLY A 122 -17.41 -2.17 22.88
N PRO A 123 -16.99 -1.49 21.79
CA PRO A 123 -16.51 -0.11 21.93
C PRO A 123 -17.64 0.72 22.56
N SER A 124 -17.30 1.61 23.49
CA SER A 124 -18.27 2.50 24.11
C SER A 124 -18.86 3.47 23.07
N MET A 125 -20.10 3.89 23.30
CA MET A 125 -20.79 4.87 22.43
C MET A 125 -20.34 6.31 22.69
N TRP A 126 -19.87 6.59 23.91
CA TRP A 126 -19.58 7.92 24.42
C TRP A 126 -18.35 7.86 25.34
N GLY A 127 -17.15 8.06 24.79
CA GLY A 127 -15.88 8.05 25.54
C GLY A 127 -15.35 6.67 25.93
N LEU A 128 -14.24 6.62 26.67
CA LEU A 128 -13.56 5.38 27.06
C LEU A 128 -14.20 4.72 28.30
N SER A 129 -14.59 3.44 28.15
CA SER A 129 -14.92 2.53 29.25
C SER A 129 -13.65 1.86 29.81
N PRO A 130 -13.58 1.43 31.09
CA PRO A 130 -12.45 0.65 31.61
C PRO A 130 -12.14 -0.61 30.77
N ASP A 131 -10.88 -0.83 30.42
CA ASP A 131 -10.49 -1.77 29.35
C ASP A 131 -10.41 -3.26 29.79
N LYS A 132 -10.79 -3.56 31.04
CA LYS A 132 -10.50 -4.83 31.74
C LYS A 132 -11.65 -5.30 32.66
N SER A 133 -12.79 -5.69 32.08
CA SER A 133 -13.90 -6.36 32.80
C SER A 133 -13.67 -7.87 32.96
N LEU A 134 -13.97 -8.41 34.14
CA LEU A 134 -13.90 -9.85 34.44
C LEU A 134 -15.03 -10.68 33.78
N VAL A 135 -16.11 -10.02 33.35
CA VAL A 135 -17.34 -10.66 32.80
C VAL A 135 -17.36 -10.60 31.27
N ARG A 136 -16.33 -10.01 30.65
CA ARG A 136 -16.28 -9.71 29.21
C ARG A 136 -16.41 -10.95 28.31
N SER A 137 -16.04 -12.15 28.79
CA SER A 137 -16.18 -13.40 28.03
C SER A 137 -17.63 -13.89 27.99
N GLU A 138 -18.30 -13.98 29.14
CA GLU A 138 -19.71 -14.38 29.23
C GLU A 138 -20.62 -13.33 28.57
N ALA A 139 -20.30 -12.05 28.76
CA ALA A 139 -21.01 -10.96 28.10
C ALA A 139 -20.86 -11.01 26.57
N ARG A 140 -19.66 -11.34 26.05
CA ARG A 140 -19.45 -11.45 24.60
C ARG A 140 -20.30 -12.57 24.00
N GLN A 141 -20.33 -13.74 24.64
CA GLN A 141 -21.14 -14.88 24.22
C GLN A 141 -22.64 -14.55 24.25
N ALA A 142 -23.12 -13.90 25.31
CA ALA A 142 -24.51 -13.46 25.42
C ALA A 142 -24.90 -12.41 24.37
N LEU A 143 -23.99 -11.49 24.02
CA LEU A 143 -24.24 -10.48 22.98
C LEU A 143 -24.22 -11.09 21.57
N ASP A 144 -23.29 -12.00 21.29
CA ASP A 144 -23.26 -12.73 20.02
C ASP A 144 -24.53 -13.58 19.82
N TYR A 145 -25.04 -14.20 20.88
CA TYR A 145 -26.33 -14.92 20.87
C TYR A 145 -27.52 -14.02 20.50
N LEU A 146 -27.54 -12.76 20.95
CA LEU A 146 -28.60 -11.81 20.61
C LEU A 146 -28.65 -11.41 19.12
N PHE A 147 -27.56 -11.63 18.39
CA PHE A 147 -27.45 -11.34 16.96
C PHE A 147 -27.46 -12.60 16.06
N GLN A 148 -27.71 -13.78 16.62
CA GLN A 148 -28.01 -14.99 15.83
C GLN A 148 -29.36 -14.84 15.10
N ASN A 149 -29.50 -15.45 13.92
CA ASN A 149 -30.70 -15.30 13.08
C ASN A 149 -31.97 -15.74 13.82
N GLU A 150 -31.87 -16.79 14.62
CA GLU A 150 -32.92 -17.39 15.43
C GLU A 150 -33.42 -16.41 16.49
N THR A 151 -32.51 -15.66 17.12
CA THR A 151 -32.83 -14.62 18.11
C THR A 151 -33.38 -13.35 17.45
N LEU A 152 -32.85 -12.96 16.29
CA LEU A 152 -33.36 -11.86 15.47
C LEU A 152 -34.76 -12.16 14.90
N ASP A 153 -35.04 -13.43 14.57
CA ASP A 153 -36.36 -13.92 14.15
C ASP A 153 -37.43 -13.79 15.23
N ILE A 154 -37.03 -13.71 16.50
CA ILE A 154 -37.90 -13.41 17.64
C ILE A 154 -37.96 -11.89 17.89
N CYS A 155 -36.82 -11.20 17.85
CA CYS A 155 -36.71 -9.81 18.32
C CYS A 155 -37.12 -8.76 17.29
N LEU A 156 -36.71 -8.88 16.02
CA LEU A 156 -36.95 -7.83 15.02
C LEU A 156 -38.43 -7.67 14.62
N PRO A 157 -39.27 -8.73 14.53
CA PRO A 157 -40.72 -8.57 14.31
C PRO A 157 -41.45 -7.69 15.33
N LEU A 158 -40.89 -7.49 16.53
CA LEU A 158 -41.45 -6.62 17.57
C LEU A 158 -41.29 -5.11 17.28
N LEU A 159 -40.56 -4.74 16.22
CA LEU A 159 -40.56 -3.39 15.66
C LEU A 159 -41.81 -3.06 14.83
N LEU A 160 -42.65 -4.03 14.50
CA LEU A 160 -43.89 -3.78 13.77
C LEU A 160 -44.84 -2.86 14.58
N PRO A 161 -45.48 -1.85 13.95
CA PRO A 161 -46.45 -1.01 14.63
C PRO A 161 -47.60 -1.84 15.24
N PRO A 162 -47.94 -1.65 16.52
CA PRO A 162 -49.03 -2.38 17.16
C PRO A 162 -50.40 -1.93 16.63
N THR A 163 -51.37 -2.85 16.65
CA THR A 163 -52.75 -2.60 16.19
C THR A 163 -53.53 -1.59 17.05
N SER A 164 -53.05 -1.26 18.25
CA SER A 164 -53.64 -0.24 19.12
C SER A 164 -52.85 1.06 19.04
N SER A 165 -53.56 2.17 18.85
CA SER A 165 -53.00 3.53 18.83
C SER A 165 -52.56 4.07 20.20
N LEU A 166 -52.82 3.35 21.30
CA LEU A 166 -52.48 3.78 22.66
C LEU A 166 -50.96 3.91 22.88
N PRO A 167 -50.47 4.91 23.63
CA PRO A 167 -49.05 5.08 23.93
C PRO A 167 -48.37 3.82 24.47
N SER A 168 -49.03 3.15 25.43
CA SER A 168 -48.55 1.93 26.08
C SER A 168 -48.33 0.73 25.14
N ALA A 169 -49.02 0.67 23.99
CA ALA A 169 -48.86 -0.42 23.03
C ALA A 169 -47.48 -0.41 22.35
N TYR A 170 -46.88 0.77 22.17
CA TYR A 170 -45.61 0.96 21.47
C TYR A 170 -44.38 0.69 22.38
N ALA A 171 -44.58 0.56 23.69
CA ALA A 171 -43.49 0.36 24.66
C ALA A 171 -42.62 -0.88 24.38
N VAL A 172 -43.15 -1.87 23.66
CA VAL A 172 -42.40 -3.02 23.14
C VAL A 172 -41.42 -2.55 22.05
N SER A 173 -41.94 -1.93 20.98
CA SER A 173 -41.15 -1.44 19.85
C SER A 173 -40.12 -0.38 20.26
N THR A 174 -40.48 0.53 21.18
CA THR A 174 -39.54 1.46 21.82
C THR A 174 -38.39 0.72 22.52
N SER A 175 -38.68 -0.35 23.25
CA SER A 175 -37.65 -1.12 23.97
C SER A 175 -36.71 -1.86 23.01
N ILE A 176 -37.22 -2.37 21.89
CA ILE A 176 -36.40 -3.03 20.86
C ILE A 176 -35.57 -2.02 20.07
N ALA A 177 -36.11 -0.84 19.74
CA ALA A 177 -35.34 0.25 19.14
C ALA A 177 -34.21 0.72 20.07
N GLN A 178 -34.50 0.92 21.38
CA GLN A 178 -33.46 1.23 22.38
C GLN A 178 -32.45 0.09 22.57
N MET A 179 -32.84 -1.17 22.35
CA MET A 179 -31.91 -2.30 22.37
C MET A 179 -30.96 -2.19 21.18
N LEU A 180 -31.48 -2.08 19.95
CA LEU A 180 -30.67 -1.93 18.75
C LEU A 180 -29.72 -0.73 18.82
N SER A 181 -30.20 0.44 19.29
CA SER A 181 -29.36 1.62 19.43
C SER A 181 -28.22 1.45 20.45
N THR A 182 -28.36 0.56 21.43
CA THR A 182 -27.35 0.31 22.47
C THR A 182 -26.49 -0.93 22.21
N THR A 183 -26.91 -1.87 21.36
CA THR A 183 -26.17 -3.13 21.10
C THR A 183 -25.45 -3.16 19.75
N VAL A 184 -25.89 -2.40 18.74
CA VAL A 184 -25.37 -2.44 17.35
C VAL A 184 -24.07 -1.64 17.21
N ARG A 185 -23.07 -1.96 18.05
CA ARG A 185 -21.79 -1.22 18.13
C ARG A 185 -20.71 -1.75 17.18
N SER A 186 -20.73 -3.05 16.84
CA SER A 186 -19.76 -3.68 15.93
C SER A 186 -20.28 -3.77 14.49
N GLU A 187 -19.37 -3.84 13.52
CA GLU A 187 -19.70 -4.07 12.10
C GLU A 187 -20.46 -5.39 11.89
N ALA A 188 -20.08 -6.47 12.59
CA ALA A 188 -20.77 -7.75 12.51
C ALA A 188 -22.24 -7.66 12.94
N TYR A 189 -22.53 -6.91 14.01
CA TYR A 189 -23.90 -6.67 14.48
C TYR A 189 -24.67 -5.72 13.55
N ARG A 190 -24.01 -4.69 12.99
CA ARG A 190 -24.59 -3.83 11.94
C ARG A 190 -24.99 -4.65 10.71
N ARG A 191 -24.11 -5.52 10.24
CA ARG A 191 -24.35 -6.43 9.10
C ARG A 191 -25.54 -7.36 9.38
N ALA A 192 -25.53 -8.05 10.52
CA ALA A 192 -26.59 -9.00 10.90
C ALA A 192 -27.99 -8.35 10.86
N VAL A 193 -28.16 -7.14 11.40
CA VAL A 193 -29.48 -6.46 11.39
C VAL A 193 -29.79 -5.78 10.04
N THR A 194 -28.79 -5.42 9.25
CA THR A 194 -28.97 -4.83 7.91
C THR A 194 -29.40 -5.86 6.87
N GLU A 195 -28.81 -7.06 6.92
CA GLU A 195 -29.05 -8.15 5.96
C GLU A 195 -30.21 -9.06 6.37
N TRP A 196 -30.70 -8.96 7.62
CA TRP A 196 -31.84 -9.75 8.08
C TRP A 196 -33.13 -9.44 7.32
N LEU A 197 -33.80 -10.51 6.88
CA LEU A 197 -35.14 -10.51 6.32
C LEU A 197 -36.04 -11.46 7.13
N PRO A 198 -37.34 -11.16 7.31
CA PRO A 198 -38.28 -12.06 7.97
C PRO A 198 -38.27 -13.47 7.37
N PRO A 199 -38.51 -14.53 8.16
CA PRO A 199 -38.51 -15.91 7.66
C PRO A 199 -39.38 -16.14 6.41
N ALA A 200 -40.53 -15.47 6.33
CA ALA A 200 -41.42 -15.54 5.16
C ALA A 200 -40.90 -14.82 3.90
N GLU A 201 -40.02 -13.82 4.05
CA GLU A 201 -39.33 -13.15 2.94
C GLU A 201 -38.07 -13.95 2.55
N ARG A 202 -37.27 -14.39 3.54
CA ARG A 202 -36.09 -15.26 3.38
C ARG A 202 -36.42 -16.55 2.59
N GLN A 203 -37.54 -17.21 2.92
CA GLN A 203 -38.02 -18.39 2.20
C GLN A 203 -38.49 -18.12 0.76
N ARG A 204 -38.81 -16.87 0.39
CA ARG A 204 -39.17 -16.51 -0.98
C ARG A 204 -37.92 -16.33 -1.85
N GLU A 205 -36.88 -15.68 -1.34
CA GLU A 205 -35.59 -15.57 -2.04
C GLU A 205 -34.96 -16.94 -2.33
N ILE A 206 -34.97 -17.85 -1.34
CA ILE A 206 -34.46 -19.22 -1.51
C ILE A 206 -35.21 -19.99 -2.61
N LYS A 207 -36.47 -19.63 -2.88
CA LYS A 207 -37.30 -20.23 -3.93
C LYS A 207 -37.24 -19.50 -5.28
N SER A 208 -36.79 -18.24 -5.32
CA SER A 208 -36.74 -17.45 -6.56
C SER A 208 -35.40 -17.54 -7.30
N ARG A 209 -34.27 -17.68 -6.58
CA ARG A 209 -32.93 -17.72 -7.18
C ARG A 209 -32.51 -19.14 -7.57
N ARG A 210 -32.18 -19.39 -8.85
CA ARG A 210 -31.55 -20.64 -9.30
C ARG A 210 -30.07 -20.61 -8.96
N GLY A 211 -29.50 -21.78 -8.62
CA GLY A 211 -28.19 -21.89 -7.95
C GLY A 211 -26.96 -21.31 -8.65
N TRP A 212 -27.07 -20.88 -9.91
CA TRP A 212 -26.02 -20.21 -10.68
C TRP A 212 -26.03 -18.68 -10.49
N GLU A 213 -27.13 -18.11 -9.99
CA GLU A 213 -27.31 -16.67 -9.67
C GLU A 213 -26.70 -16.31 -8.29
N LYS A 214 -25.66 -17.03 -7.87
CA LYS A 214 -25.01 -16.90 -6.55
C LYS A 214 -23.77 -16.00 -6.55
N THR A 215 -23.43 -15.38 -7.67
CA THR A 215 -22.33 -14.41 -7.78
C THR A 215 -22.81 -12.99 -7.42
N ALA A 216 -22.41 -12.55 -6.21
CA ALA A 216 -22.64 -11.23 -5.63
C ALA A 216 -24.11 -10.86 -5.31
N LEU A 217 -24.28 -10.02 -4.28
CA LEU A 217 -25.56 -9.41 -3.93
C LEU A 217 -25.90 -8.32 -4.95
N SER A 218 -26.79 -8.62 -5.90
CA SER A 218 -27.32 -7.62 -6.83
C SER A 218 -28.02 -6.49 -6.07
N ALA A 219 -27.39 -5.31 -6.06
CA ALA A 219 -27.63 -4.22 -5.09
C ALA A 219 -28.94 -3.41 -5.29
N ASN A 220 -29.92 -3.96 -6.03
CA ASN A 220 -31.06 -3.20 -6.54
C ASN A 220 -32.42 -3.47 -5.86
N HIS A 221 -32.61 -4.59 -5.13
CA HIS A 221 -33.99 -5.05 -4.81
C HIS A 221 -34.34 -5.49 -3.37
N THR A 222 -33.48 -5.30 -2.37
CA THR A 222 -33.88 -5.46 -0.94
C THR A 222 -33.71 -4.15 -0.18
N SER A 223 -34.83 -3.60 0.32
CA SER A 223 -34.80 -2.47 1.26
C SER A 223 -34.53 -3.01 2.68
N PRO A 224 -33.54 -2.49 3.42
CA PRO A 224 -33.18 -3.03 4.75
C PRO A 224 -34.38 -3.01 5.70
N TRP A 225 -34.83 -4.19 6.14
CA TRP A 225 -36.13 -4.35 6.76
C TRP A 225 -36.25 -3.58 8.08
N ALA A 226 -35.22 -3.64 8.93
CA ALA A 226 -35.23 -2.96 10.23
C ALA A 226 -35.29 -1.44 10.08
N ALA A 227 -34.47 -0.85 9.19
CA ALA A 227 -34.51 0.58 8.91
C ALA A 227 -35.87 1.02 8.36
N ARG A 228 -36.49 0.21 7.48
CA ARG A 228 -37.84 0.45 6.96
C ARG A 228 -38.89 0.52 8.08
N GLN A 229 -38.88 -0.39 9.06
CA GLN A 229 -39.83 -0.31 10.18
C GLN A 229 -39.56 0.87 11.11
N LEU A 230 -38.28 1.19 11.39
CA LEU A 230 -37.92 2.34 12.21
C LEU A 230 -38.38 3.67 11.58
N LEU A 231 -38.32 3.79 10.24
CA LEU A 231 -38.92 4.91 9.51
C LEU A 231 -40.45 4.92 9.61
N THR A 232 -41.12 3.77 9.48
CA THR A 232 -42.59 3.68 9.66
C THR A 232 -43.03 4.13 11.06
N LEU A 233 -42.26 3.81 12.10
CA LEU A 233 -42.51 4.27 13.47
C LEU A 233 -42.30 5.78 13.66
N LEU A 234 -41.37 6.40 12.90
CA LEU A 234 -41.18 7.85 12.87
C LEU A 234 -42.24 8.59 12.03
N GLY A 235 -42.87 7.90 11.07
CA GLY A 235 -43.82 8.47 10.13
C GLY A 235 -45.29 8.54 10.59
N ASP A 236 -45.67 7.97 11.73
CA ASP A 236 -47.04 8.12 12.25
C ASP A 236 -47.25 9.54 12.78
N HIS A 237 -47.89 10.40 11.98
CA HIS A 237 -48.22 11.78 12.34
C HIS A 237 -49.03 11.92 13.64
N ARG A 238 -49.62 10.85 14.18
CA ARG A 238 -50.26 10.84 15.51
C ARG A 238 -49.25 10.83 16.68
N ARG A 239 -47.95 10.68 16.40
CA ARG A 239 -46.88 10.38 17.38
C ARG A 239 -45.79 11.44 17.51
N GLU A 240 -45.95 12.61 16.91
CA GLU A 240 -44.96 13.72 16.93
C GLU A 240 -44.55 14.18 18.36
N TYR A 241 -45.31 13.79 19.38
CA TYR A 241 -45.10 14.08 20.81
C TYR A 241 -44.48 12.93 21.63
N ASP A 242 -44.30 11.73 21.07
CA ASP A 242 -43.76 10.55 21.76
C ASP A 242 -42.22 10.53 21.71
N SER A 243 -41.59 11.46 22.42
CA SER A 243 -40.15 11.72 22.34
C SER A 243 -39.29 10.47 22.58
N LYS A 244 -39.72 9.54 23.45
CA LYS A 244 -38.97 8.32 23.77
C LYS A 244 -38.99 7.29 22.66
N LEU A 245 -40.09 7.19 21.90
CA LEU A 245 -40.14 6.37 20.68
C LEU A 245 -39.28 7.00 19.58
N VAL A 246 -39.39 8.32 19.38
CA VAL A 246 -38.66 9.06 18.36
C VAL A 246 -37.14 9.02 18.61
N GLU A 247 -36.68 9.32 19.82
CA GLU A 247 -35.27 9.20 20.24
C GLU A 247 -34.72 7.80 19.98
N ALA A 248 -35.47 6.76 20.37
CA ALA A 248 -35.07 5.37 20.19
C ALA A 248 -34.96 4.97 18.72
N CYS A 249 -35.91 5.37 17.88
CA CYS A 249 -35.89 5.06 16.46
C CYS A 249 -34.77 5.80 15.72
N LEU A 250 -34.55 7.08 16.02
CA LEU A 250 -33.44 7.87 15.48
C LEU A 250 -32.08 7.30 15.90
N SER A 251 -31.92 6.94 17.18
CA SER A 251 -30.69 6.34 17.70
C SER A 251 -30.41 4.95 17.11
N ALA A 252 -31.45 4.16 16.85
CA ALA A 252 -31.32 2.85 16.20
C ALA A 252 -30.93 2.99 14.72
N LEU A 253 -31.52 3.96 14.00
CA LEU A 253 -31.12 4.30 12.64
C LEU A 253 -29.68 4.82 12.59
N ALA A 254 -29.27 5.65 13.56
CA ALA A 254 -27.88 6.11 13.69
C ALA A 254 -26.90 4.95 13.92
N ALA A 255 -27.22 4.01 14.82
CA ALA A 255 -26.39 2.84 15.07
C ALA A 255 -26.28 1.92 13.84
N LEU A 256 -27.36 1.78 13.07
CA LEU A 256 -27.35 1.02 11.81
C LEU A 256 -26.58 1.73 10.69
N ALA A 257 -26.64 3.06 10.62
CA ALA A 257 -26.02 3.86 9.56
C ALA A 257 -24.49 4.04 9.72
N LYS A 258 -23.94 3.93 10.94
CA LYS A 258 -22.50 4.14 11.19
C LYS A 258 -21.65 3.23 10.30
N GLU A 259 -20.80 3.81 9.45
CA GLU A 259 -19.92 3.10 8.51
C GLU A 259 -20.67 2.13 7.56
N ASN A 260 -21.98 2.31 7.34
CA ASN A 260 -22.83 1.37 6.62
C ASN A 260 -23.42 2.01 5.34
N PRO A 261 -22.77 1.86 4.18
CA PRO A 261 -23.21 2.50 2.94
C PRO A 261 -24.54 1.96 2.42
N ILE A 262 -24.96 0.74 2.81
CA ILE A 262 -26.26 0.18 2.42
C ILE A 262 -27.39 0.97 3.11
N ILE A 263 -27.27 1.18 4.43
CA ILE A 263 -28.24 1.96 5.21
C ILE A 263 -28.19 3.43 4.80
N ALA A 264 -27.00 4.05 4.69
CA ALA A 264 -26.88 5.45 4.30
C ALA A 264 -27.45 5.73 2.90
N THR A 265 -27.20 4.85 1.93
CA THR A 265 -27.78 4.95 0.58
C THR A 265 -29.30 4.74 0.59
N TYR A 266 -29.83 3.87 1.44
CA TYR A 266 -31.28 3.69 1.59
C TYR A 266 -31.96 4.94 2.19
N LEU A 267 -31.37 5.53 3.24
CA LEU A 267 -31.92 6.72 3.91
C LEU A 267 -31.76 8.01 3.09
N SER A 268 -30.75 8.08 2.21
CA SER A 268 -30.50 9.22 1.32
C SER A 268 -31.26 9.18 -0.02
N LYS A 269 -31.86 8.03 -0.39
CA LYS A 269 -32.65 7.89 -1.63
C LYS A 269 -34.10 8.39 -1.40
N PRO A 270 -34.65 9.26 -2.27
CA PRO A 270 -36.06 9.60 -2.23
C PRO A 270 -36.93 8.44 -2.75
N PRO A 271 -37.91 7.93 -1.97
CA PRO A 271 -39.10 7.29 -2.52
C PRO A 271 -40.05 8.37 -3.08
N VAL A 272 -41.15 7.93 -3.68
CA VAL A 272 -42.03 8.80 -4.49
C VAL A 272 -42.70 9.94 -3.71
N ASP A 273 -42.96 9.76 -2.40
CA ASP A 273 -43.81 10.68 -1.62
C ASP A 273 -43.04 11.64 -0.69
N THR A 274 -42.08 11.14 0.09
CA THR A 274 -41.19 11.96 0.97
C THR A 274 -39.85 11.27 1.26
N PRO A 275 -38.69 11.96 1.17
CA PRO A 275 -37.40 11.36 1.48
C PRO A 275 -37.16 11.11 2.98
N PRO A 276 -36.56 9.96 3.38
CA PRO A 276 -36.27 9.65 4.78
C PRO A 276 -35.36 10.68 5.45
N LEU A 277 -34.34 11.18 4.74
CA LEU A 277 -33.39 12.16 5.27
C LEU A 277 -34.09 13.48 5.67
N GLU A 278 -35.02 14.01 4.88
CA GLU A 278 -35.81 15.20 5.29
C GLU A 278 -36.72 14.91 6.49
N THR A 279 -37.26 13.70 6.58
CA THR A 279 -38.08 13.29 7.72
C THR A 279 -37.25 13.20 9.00
N ILE A 280 -36.01 12.72 8.91
CA ILE A 280 -35.04 12.75 10.02
C ILE A 280 -34.63 14.20 10.36
N LEU A 281 -34.36 15.04 9.36
CA LEU A 281 -33.97 16.45 9.55
C LEU A 281 -35.02 17.26 10.31
N LYS A 282 -36.32 16.99 10.13
CA LYS A 282 -37.40 17.69 10.88
C LYS A 282 -37.20 17.57 12.40
N PHE A 283 -36.73 16.43 12.90
CA PHE A 283 -36.51 16.20 14.33
C PHE A 283 -35.31 16.97 14.92
N THR A 284 -34.39 17.49 14.10
CA THR A 284 -33.33 18.42 14.58
C THR A 284 -33.90 19.72 15.16
N LYS A 285 -35.16 20.06 14.84
CA LYS A 285 -35.91 21.22 15.33
C LYS A 285 -36.91 20.86 16.44
N SER A 286 -36.80 19.66 17.02
CA SER A 286 -37.62 19.20 18.15
C SER A 286 -37.41 20.06 19.40
N ARG A 287 -38.42 20.11 20.29
CA ARG A 287 -38.30 20.72 21.62
C ARG A 287 -37.61 19.83 22.65
N SER A 288 -37.32 18.57 22.31
CA SER A 288 -36.62 17.62 23.17
C SER A 288 -35.17 17.51 22.71
N VAL A 289 -34.24 17.91 23.58
CA VAL A 289 -32.79 17.92 23.31
C VAL A 289 -32.27 16.55 22.90
N ASP A 290 -32.71 15.47 23.58
CA ASP A 290 -32.35 14.09 23.21
C ASP A 290 -32.83 13.71 21.79
N VAL A 291 -34.02 14.14 21.38
CA VAL A 291 -34.53 13.93 20.01
C VAL A 291 -33.72 14.73 19.00
N GLN A 292 -33.34 15.98 19.31
CA GLN A 292 -32.48 16.78 18.43
C GLN A 292 -31.11 16.11 18.25
N LEU A 293 -30.48 15.66 19.35
CA LEU A 293 -29.18 15.00 19.34
C LEU A 293 -29.22 13.64 18.63
N ALA A 294 -30.27 12.84 18.85
CA ALA A 294 -30.48 11.58 18.13
C ALA A 294 -30.68 11.81 16.62
N ALA A 295 -31.40 12.85 16.22
CA ALA A 295 -31.54 13.25 14.82
C ALA A 295 -30.19 13.67 14.23
N CYS A 296 -29.44 14.53 14.92
CA CYS A 296 -28.13 15.00 14.48
C CYS A 296 -27.09 13.87 14.37
N LEU A 297 -27.07 12.92 15.31
CA LEU A 297 -26.24 11.71 15.21
C LEU A 297 -26.62 10.84 14.01
N CYS A 298 -27.93 10.66 13.77
CA CYS A 298 -28.43 9.90 12.64
C CYS A 298 -28.03 10.54 11.29
N VAL A 299 -28.23 11.85 11.13
CA VAL A 299 -27.80 12.62 9.94
C VAL A 299 -26.28 12.52 9.77
N THR A 300 -25.51 12.68 10.86
CA THR A 300 -24.04 12.58 10.84
C THR A 300 -23.57 11.23 10.31
N HIS A 301 -24.11 10.11 10.83
CA HIS A 301 -23.73 8.78 10.36
C HIS A 301 -24.18 8.50 8.92
N ILE A 302 -25.34 9.03 8.48
CA ILE A 302 -25.76 8.96 7.07
C ILE A 302 -24.77 9.71 6.18
N LEU A 303 -24.42 10.96 6.51
CA LEU A 303 -23.46 11.76 5.73
C LEU A 303 -22.08 11.09 5.65
N ARG A 304 -21.58 10.54 6.77
CA ARG A 304 -20.25 9.91 6.81
C ARG A 304 -20.17 8.55 6.10
N ALA A 305 -21.29 7.82 5.98
CA ALA A 305 -21.35 6.52 5.32
C ALA A 305 -21.94 6.57 3.89
N SER A 306 -22.49 7.70 3.45
CA SER A 306 -22.90 7.89 2.06
C SER A 306 -21.67 7.89 1.13
N PRO A 307 -21.71 7.18 -0.02
CA PRO A 307 -20.61 7.22 -0.97
C PRO A 307 -20.46 8.62 -1.56
N PRO A 308 -19.21 9.10 -1.81
CA PRO A 308 -18.98 10.37 -2.46
C PRO A 308 -19.66 10.41 -3.83
N ALA A 309 -20.21 11.57 -4.21
CA ALA A 309 -20.83 11.72 -5.52
C ALA A 309 -19.78 11.46 -6.62
N PRO A 310 -20.11 10.71 -7.70
CA PRO A 310 -19.19 10.51 -8.80
C PRO A 310 -18.81 11.86 -9.40
N SER A 311 -17.52 12.16 -9.42
CA SER A 311 -17.01 13.49 -9.74
C SER A 311 -17.28 13.86 -11.20
N SER A 312 -18.25 14.75 -11.42
CA SER A 312 -18.36 15.49 -12.67
C SER A 312 -17.10 16.34 -12.84
N ILE A 313 -16.27 15.99 -13.81
CA ILE A 313 -15.01 16.68 -14.10
C ILE A 313 -15.30 18.18 -14.31
N PRO A 314 -14.73 19.10 -13.51
CA PRO A 314 -14.84 20.52 -13.79
C PRO A 314 -14.06 20.82 -15.09
N PRO A 315 -14.66 21.53 -16.07
CA PRO A 315 -13.90 21.97 -17.24
C PRO A 315 -12.78 22.93 -16.80
N PRO A 316 -11.60 22.88 -17.43
CA PRO A 316 -10.47 23.72 -17.03
C PRO A 316 -10.80 25.20 -17.15
N HIS A 317 -10.43 25.97 -16.13
CA HIS A 317 -10.78 27.39 -15.99
C HIS A 317 -10.35 28.24 -17.19
N SER A 318 -11.32 28.91 -17.83
CA SER A 318 -11.07 30.10 -18.64
C SER A 318 -11.16 31.35 -17.76
N VAL A 319 -10.23 32.29 -17.94
CA VAL A 319 -10.16 33.53 -17.17
C VAL A 319 -10.86 34.66 -17.92
N THR A 320 -11.91 35.26 -17.33
CA THR A 320 -12.36 36.62 -17.66
C THR A 320 -13.19 37.26 -16.52
N SER A 321 -13.30 38.59 -16.56
CA SER A 321 -13.83 39.49 -15.53
C SER A 321 -15.37 39.63 -15.51
N PRO A 322 -15.97 40.14 -14.41
CA PRO A 322 -17.43 40.15 -14.22
C PRO A 322 -18.16 41.39 -14.75
N SER A 323 -19.35 41.21 -15.34
CA SER A 323 -20.32 42.32 -15.56
C SER A 323 -21.74 41.86 -15.92
N SER A 324 -22.74 42.45 -15.25
CA SER A 324 -24.17 42.57 -15.66
C SER A 324 -25.01 41.28 -15.81
N ALA A 325 -26.34 41.44 -15.77
CA ALA A 325 -27.31 40.34 -15.74
C ALA A 325 -28.52 40.60 -16.68
N SER A 326 -29.04 39.53 -17.31
CA SER A 326 -30.44 39.48 -17.78
C SER A 326 -30.93 38.06 -18.11
N ALA A 327 -32.08 37.71 -17.54
CA ALA A 327 -33.09 36.70 -17.91
C ALA A 327 -32.85 35.60 -18.98
N SER A 328 -33.30 34.39 -18.60
CA SER A 328 -34.03 33.38 -19.40
C SER A 328 -33.46 32.82 -20.72
N HIS A 329 -33.13 31.53 -20.71
CA HIS A 329 -33.95 30.51 -21.38
C HIS A 329 -33.68 29.11 -20.78
N SER A 330 -34.63 28.18 -20.92
CA SER A 330 -34.60 26.84 -20.33
C SER A 330 -34.29 25.73 -21.35
N PHE A 331 -33.56 24.68 -20.95
CA PHE A 331 -34.01 23.27 -21.02
C PHE A 331 -33.02 22.26 -20.37
N VAL A 332 -33.54 21.07 -20.04
CA VAL A 332 -32.85 19.85 -19.53
C VAL A 332 -32.04 19.99 -18.22
N HIS A 333 -32.67 19.65 -17.10
CA HIS A 333 -31.97 19.30 -15.86
C HIS A 333 -31.32 17.90 -15.96
N THR A 334 -30.05 17.79 -15.60
CA THR A 334 -29.46 16.55 -15.08
C THR A 334 -29.45 16.59 -13.55
N SER A 335 -29.54 15.43 -12.90
CA SER A 335 -29.96 15.31 -11.49
C SER A 335 -28.86 15.49 -10.43
N THR A 336 -27.73 16.09 -10.78
CA THR A 336 -26.56 16.26 -9.89
C THR A 336 -26.63 17.40 -8.85
N PRO A 337 -27.19 18.61 -9.11
CA PRO A 337 -26.96 19.74 -8.20
C PRO A 337 -27.70 19.60 -6.85
N HIS A 338 -28.87 18.97 -6.82
CA HIS A 338 -29.68 18.82 -5.60
C HIS A 338 -29.04 17.94 -4.51
N LYS A 339 -28.16 16.99 -4.86
CA LYS A 339 -27.50 16.13 -3.86
C LYS A 339 -26.47 16.93 -3.04
N LEU A 340 -25.65 17.73 -3.73
CA LEU A 340 -24.59 18.53 -3.10
C LEU A 340 -25.18 19.60 -2.15
N SER A 341 -26.23 20.30 -2.60
CA SER A 341 -26.90 21.30 -1.75
C SER A 341 -27.55 20.67 -0.51
N LEU A 342 -28.17 19.49 -0.64
CA LEU A 342 -28.78 18.79 0.49
C LEU A 342 -27.73 18.31 1.51
N GLU A 343 -26.58 17.82 1.05
CA GLU A 343 -25.47 17.41 1.93
C GLU A 343 -24.86 18.61 2.68
N GLU A 344 -24.76 19.78 2.05
CA GLU A 344 -24.39 21.03 2.73
C GLU A 344 -25.45 21.43 3.75
N ASP A 345 -26.73 21.54 3.37
CA ASP A 345 -27.82 21.95 4.27
C ASP A 345 -27.99 21.02 5.48
N CYS A 346 -27.79 19.70 5.31
CA CYS A 346 -27.71 18.74 6.41
C CYS A 346 -26.57 19.10 7.38
N THR A 347 -25.36 19.28 6.84
CA THR A 347 -24.15 19.60 7.60
C THR A 347 -24.31 20.90 8.38
N ARG A 348 -24.81 21.96 7.72
CA ARG A 348 -25.11 23.26 8.34
C ARG A 348 -26.13 23.14 9.46
N THR A 349 -27.17 22.31 9.28
CA THR A 349 -28.21 22.09 10.28
C THR A 349 -27.65 21.38 11.52
N VAL A 350 -26.83 20.34 11.34
CA VAL A 350 -26.17 19.64 12.46
C VAL A 350 -25.24 20.56 13.23
N ILE A 351 -24.38 21.32 12.53
CA ILE A 351 -23.45 22.29 13.13
C ILE A 351 -24.19 23.33 13.98
N ASN A 352 -25.29 23.90 13.47
CA ASN A 352 -26.06 24.90 14.20
C ASN A 352 -26.67 24.34 15.51
N VAL A 353 -27.15 23.08 15.50
CA VAL A 353 -27.67 22.43 16.71
C VAL A 353 -26.54 22.09 17.69
N VAL A 354 -25.41 21.58 17.20
CA VAL A 354 -24.22 21.33 18.02
C VAL A 354 -23.77 22.60 18.73
N ASN A 355 -23.59 23.72 18.02
CA ASN A 355 -23.14 24.97 18.62
C ASN A 355 -24.10 25.49 19.70
N LEU A 356 -25.42 25.35 19.52
CA LEU A 356 -26.41 25.72 20.54
C LEU A 356 -26.25 24.90 21.83
N MET A 357 -25.87 23.62 21.72
CA MET A 357 -25.62 22.76 22.88
C MET A 357 -24.27 23.08 23.53
N LEU A 358 -23.20 23.31 22.75
CA LEU A 358 -21.90 23.74 23.27
C LEU A 358 -21.99 25.08 24.03
N ALA A 359 -22.78 26.03 23.51
CA ALA A 359 -23.05 27.34 24.12
C ALA A 359 -23.89 27.31 25.41
N SER A 360 -24.46 26.15 25.78
CA SER A 360 -25.37 26.06 26.94
C SER A 360 -24.60 26.14 28.27
N PRO A 361 -25.09 26.88 29.28
CA PRO A 361 -24.38 27.06 30.54
C PRO A 361 -24.24 25.74 31.31
N THR A 362 -23.00 25.45 31.74
CA THR A 362 -22.62 24.28 32.54
C THR A 362 -23.01 24.44 34.01
N LEU A 363 -22.68 25.60 34.60
CA LEU A 363 -22.72 25.87 36.05
C LEU A 363 -24.12 25.93 36.70
N THR A 364 -25.21 25.79 35.93
CA THR A 364 -26.59 26.02 36.42
C THR A 364 -27.44 24.77 36.62
N ASP A 365 -26.93 23.57 36.34
CA ASP A 365 -27.71 22.32 36.44
C ASP A 365 -27.15 21.34 37.51
N PRO A 366 -27.74 21.30 38.73
CA PRO A 366 -27.32 20.39 39.78
C PRO A 366 -27.69 18.91 39.54
N LEU A 367 -28.36 18.56 38.44
CA LEU A 367 -28.60 17.17 38.02
C LEU A 367 -27.62 16.71 36.92
N GLY A 368 -26.79 17.59 36.36
CA GLY A 368 -25.79 17.24 35.34
C GLY A 368 -26.38 16.74 34.00
N SER A 369 -27.66 17.03 33.72
CA SER A 369 -28.32 16.70 32.45
C SER A 369 -27.80 17.56 31.28
N SER A 370 -27.39 18.80 31.57
CA SER A 370 -26.65 19.68 30.64
C SER A 370 -25.38 18.98 30.15
N HIS A 371 -24.58 18.41 31.07
CA HIS A 371 -23.33 17.72 30.73
C HIS A 371 -23.56 16.53 29.80
N GLN A 372 -24.62 15.74 30.00
CA GLN A 372 -24.94 14.61 29.12
C GLN A 372 -25.31 15.07 27.70
N SER A 373 -26.07 16.16 27.58
CA SER A 373 -26.44 16.76 26.29
C SER A 373 -25.23 17.30 25.54
N GLN A 374 -24.33 17.99 26.25
CA GLN A 374 -23.08 18.51 25.71
C GLN A 374 -22.08 17.39 25.34
N THR A 375 -22.01 16.32 26.13
CA THR A 375 -21.21 15.12 25.83
C THR A 375 -21.64 14.49 24.51
N LYS A 376 -22.96 14.27 24.33
CA LYS A 376 -23.55 13.80 23.06
C LYS A 376 -23.20 14.75 21.91
N ALA A 377 -23.34 16.07 22.10
CA ALA A 377 -23.03 17.08 21.07
C ALA A 377 -21.55 17.07 20.64
N CYS A 378 -20.62 16.97 21.58
CA CYS A 378 -19.19 16.87 21.29
C CYS A 378 -18.86 15.60 20.49
N TYR A 379 -19.43 14.44 20.85
CA TYR A 379 -19.23 13.22 20.07
C TYR A 379 -19.93 13.25 18.70
N ILE A 380 -21.03 13.97 18.52
CA ILE A 380 -21.62 14.23 17.20
C ILE A 380 -20.67 15.06 16.34
N LEU A 381 -20.07 16.13 16.89
CA LEU A 381 -19.07 16.95 16.20
C LEU A 381 -17.85 16.11 15.80
N HIS A 382 -17.30 15.32 16.73
CA HIS A 382 -16.22 14.37 16.48
C HIS A 382 -16.55 13.41 15.33
N HIS A 383 -17.72 12.74 15.35
CA HIS A 383 -18.12 11.83 14.27
C HIS A 383 -18.30 12.55 12.93
N LEU A 384 -18.75 13.80 12.92
CA LEU A 384 -18.96 14.59 11.70
C LEU A 384 -17.64 15.01 11.03
N VAL A 385 -16.64 15.44 11.81
CA VAL A 385 -15.42 16.06 11.24
C VAL A 385 -14.22 15.12 11.14
N SER A 386 -14.18 14.04 11.94
CA SER A 386 -13.04 13.10 11.93
C SER A 386 -12.77 12.55 10.53
N ASP A 387 -11.51 12.60 10.10
CA ASP A 387 -11.04 12.16 8.79
C ASP A 387 -11.74 12.84 7.60
N ASN A 388 -12.21 14.09 7.76
CA ASN A 388 -12.75 14.91 6.68
C ASN A 388 -12.39 16.40 6.85
N ASP A 389 -11.39 16.86 6.08
CA ASP A 389 -10.87 18.23 6.10
C ASP A 389 -11.92 19.30 5.73
N ILE A 390 -12.76 19.01 4.73
CA ILE A 390 -13.83 19.93 4.28
C ILE A 390 -14.85 20.14 5.43
N LEU A 391 -15.18 19.08 6.18
CA LEU A 391 -16.09 19.18 7.33
C LEU A 391 -15.42 19.82 8.55
N CYS A 392 -14.12 19.64 8.76
CA CYS A 392 -13.34 20.38 9.75
C CYS A 392 -13.40 21.90 9.47
N HIS A 393 -13.10 22.31 8.24
CA HIS A 393 -13.18 23.72 7.82
C HIS A 393 -14.63 24.25 7.88
N THR A 394 -15.63 23.48 7.44
CA THR A 394 -17.05 23.89 7.53
C THR A 394 -17.53 24.10 8.97
N ALA A 395 -17.00 23.34 9.94
CA ALA A 395 -17.26 23.56 11.37
C ALA A 395 -16.50 24.78 11.93
N PHE A 396 -15.24 24.93 11.54
CA PHE A 396 -14.40 26.07 11.91
C PHE A 396 -14.99 27.42 11.46
N ASP A 397 -15.37 27.54 10.19
CA ASP A 397 -16.00 28.72 9.58
C ASP A 397 -17.36 29.10 10.20
N ARG A 398 -17.89 28.26 11.12
CA ARG A 398 -19.14 28.48 11.86
C ARG A 398 -18.92 28.66 13.37
N GLY A 399 -17.67 28.86 13.80
CA GLY A 399 -17.34 29.13 15.20
C GLY A 399 -17.49 27.93 16.13
N CYS A 400 -17.53 26.69 15.60
CA CYS A 400 -17.52 25.49 16.45
C CYS A 400 -16.30 25.45 17.37
N LEU A 401 -15.15 25.96 16.90
CA LEU A 401 -13.90 25.93 17.65
C LEU A 401 -13.92 26.93 18.82
N GLU A 402 -14.41 28.15 18.61
CA GLU A 402 -14.59 29.16 19.65
C GLU A 402 -15.55 28.65 20.74
N GLN A 403 -16.70 28.10 20.37
CA GLN A 403 -17.67 27.54 21.32
C GLN A 403 -17.11 26.33 22.08
N LEU A 404 -16.37 25.46 21.40
CA LEU A 404 -15.68 24.35 22.05
C LEU A 404 -14.57 24.81 22.98
N GLY A 405 -13.84 25.88 22.63
CA GLY A 405 -12.80 26.50 23.46
C GLY A 405 -13.34 27.26 24.66
N GLU A 406 -14.54 27.84 24.58
CA GLU A 406 -15.29 28.37 25.72
C GLU A 406 -15.74 27.23 26.65
N LEU A 407 -16.36 26.18 26.10
CA LEU A 407 -16.76 25.00 26.87
C LEU A 407 -15.57 24.37 27.60
N ILE A 408 -14.46 24.09 26.90
CA ILE A 408 -13.24 23.48 27.46
C ILE A 408 -12.68 24.33 28.62
N ARG A 409 -12.65 25.66 28.50
CA ARG A 409 -12.21 26.53 29.60
C ARG A 409 -13.17 26.57 30.79
N SER A 410 -14.47 26.35 30.56
CA SER A 410 -15.48 26.31 31.63
C SER A 410 -15.54 25.01 32.42
N ILE A 411 -15.01 23.90 31.88
CA ILE A 411 -15.06 22.55 32.48
C ILE A 411 -13.69 22.02 32.93
N ASN A 412 -12.60 22.74 32.69
CA ASN A 412 -11.28 22.36 33.18
C ASN A 412 -10.93 23.12 34.46
N PRO A 413 -10.17 22.50 35.38
CA PRO A 413 -9.64 23.21 36.54
C PRO A 413 -8.69 24.33 36.13
N THR A 414 -8.58 25.32 37.01
CA THR A 414 -7.82 26.56 36.87
C THR A 414 -6.48 26.50 37.61
N ASP A 415 -5.69 27.58 37.57
CA ASP A 415 -4.49 27.74 38.40
C ASP A 415 -4.79 28.03 39.89
N SER A 416 -6.07 28.22 40.24
CA SER A 416 -6.54 28.33 41.63
C SER A 416 -7.02 27.00 42.25
N ASP A 417 -7.21 25.95 41.45
CA ASP A 417 -7.76 24.68 41.93
C ASP A 417 -6.66 23.77 42.54
N PRO A 418 -7.00 22.93 43.54
CA PRO A 418 -6.04 22.06 44.20
C PRO A 418 -5.48 20.99 43.26
N VAL A 419 -4.31 20.46 43.58
CA VAL A 419 -3.63 19.40 42.82
C VAL A 419 -4.50 18.14 42.67
N GLU A 420 -5.43 17.92 43.61
CA GLU A 420 -6.31 16.74 43.70
C GLU A 420 -7.79 17.11 43.43
N TRP A 421 -8.01 18.06 42.51
CA TRP A 421 -9.33 18.52 42.02
C TRP A 421 -10.28 17.41 41.52
N GLU A 422 -9.78 16.19 41.27
CA GLU A 422 -10.58 15.02 40.86
C GLU A 422 -11.35 14.38 42.04
N GLU A 423 -11.02 14.73 43.29
CA GLU A 423 -11.76 14.27 44.47
C GLU A 423 -13.15 14.92 44.54
N GLY A 424 -14.19 14.09 44.48
CA GLY A 424 -15.58 14.55 44.47
C GLY A 424 -16.11 15.00 43.10
N GLU A 425 -15.29 15.00 42.04
CA GLU A 425 -15.79 15.34 40.69
C GLU A 425 -16.87 14.33 40.21
N PRO A 426 -18.03 14.82 39.70
CA PRO A 426 -19.02 13.99 39.02
C PRO A 426 -18.50 13.42 37.70
N GLU A 427 -18.70 12.12 37.48
CA GLU A 427 -18.28 11.42 36.27
C GLU A 427 -18.82 12.05 34.97
N SER A 428 -20.00 12.68 35.02
CA SER A 428 -20.58 13.38 33.86
C SER A 428 -19.76 14.60 33.41
N LEU A 429 -19.02 15.25 34.31
CA LEU A 429 -18.12 16.36 33.99
C LEU A 429 -16.81 15.82 33.37
N ALA A 430 -16.28 14.71 33.89
CA ALA A 430 -15.13 14.02 33.31
C ALA A 430 -15.42 13.47 31.89
N SER A 431 -16.60 12.87 31.67
CA SER A 431 -17.05 12.43 30.34
C SER A 431 -17.24 13.59 29.37
N LEU A 432 -17.73 14.74 29.85
CA LEU A 432 -17.85 15.96 29.06
C LEU A 432 -16.48 16.51 28.66
N ARG A 433 -15.52 16.51 29.59
CA ARG A 433 -14.12 16.93 29.34
C ARG A 433 -13.43 16.03 28.31
N GLU A 434 -13.58 14.72 28.43
CA GLU A 434 -13.12 13.76 27.41
C GLU A 434 -13.74 14.10 26.05
N ALA A 435 -15.07 14.21 25.98
CA ALA A 435 -15.79 14.43 24.73
C ALA A 435 -15.37 15.72 24.02
N ALA A 436 -15.22 16.81 24.78
CA ALA A 436 -14.82 18.10 24.26
C ALA A 436 -13.37 18.08 23.73
N LEU A 437 -12.44 17.45 24.45
CA LEU A 437 -11.06 17.28 24.01
C LEU A 437 -10.95 16.34 22.79
N ILE A 438 -11.76 15.27 22.70
CA ILE A 438 -11.84 14.41 21.51
C ILE A 438 -12.37 15.17 20.28
N ALA A 439 -13.39 16.03 20.45
CA ALA A 439 -13.88 16.89 19.37
C ALA A 439 -12.81 17.90 18.92
N LEU A 440 -12.05 18.48 19.86
CA LEU A 440 -10.95 19.40 19.59
C LEU A 440 -9.83 18.73 18.78
N ALA A 441 -9.44 17.50 19.19
CA ALA A 441 -8.43 16.71 18.51
C ALA A 441 -8.84 16.38 17.05
N SER A 442 -10.10 16.06 16.80
CA SER A 442 -10.60 15.79 15.44
C SER A 442 -10.59 17.03 14.54
N LEU A 443 -11.03 18.19 15.04
CA LEU A 443 -10.93 19.47 14.29
C LEU A 443 -9.46 19.80 13.97
N ALA A 444 -8.56 19.59 14.94
CA ALA A 444 -7.14 19.87 14.81
C ALA A 444 -6.35 18.84 13.97
N LEU A 445 -6.96 17.76 13.49
CA LEU A 445 -6.26 16.64 12.84
C LEU A 445 -5.82 16.98 11.40
N CYS A 446 -6.64 17.72 10.66
CA CYS A 446 -6.43 18.03 9.25
C CYS A 446 -5.74 19.38 9.05
N SER A 447 -6.32 20.47 9.56
CA SER A 447 -5.95 21.85 9.20
C SER A 447 -4.88 22.49 10.10
N ASP A 448 -3.90 23.16 9.50
CA ASP A 448 -2.87 23.95 10.20
C ASP A 448 -3.39 25.27 10.78
N ASP A 449 -4.43 25.86 10.17
CA ASP A 449 -5.03 27.10 10.68
C ASP A 449 -5.79 26.84 11.99
N ILE A 450 -6.52 25.73 12.06
CA ILE A 450 -7.17 25.25 13.28
C ILE A 450 -6.12 24.97 14.37
N ARG A 451 -5.01 24.29 14.01
CA ARG A 451 -3.91 24.02 14.96
C ARG A 451 -3.31 25.30 15.56
N ARG A 452 -3.02 26.31 14.73
CA ARG A 452 -2.51 27.62 15.19
C ARG A 452 -3.52 28.37 16.05
N ARG A 453 -4.80 28.40 15.66
CA ARG A 453 -5.89 29.04 16.44
C ARG A 453 -5.99 28.49 17.86
N ILE A 454 -5.87 27.15 18.01
CA ILE A 454 -5.89 26.46 19.31
C ILE A 454 -4.71 26.85 20.19
N THR A 455 -3.50 26.95 19.61
CA THR A 455 -2.27 27.19 20.37
C THR A 455 -2.04 28.66 20.69
N ASP A 456 -2.40 29.56 19.78
CA ASP A 456 -1.92 30.95 19.77
C ASP A 456 -2.98 31.93 20.28
N GLU A 457 -4.28 31.61 20.16
CA GLU A 457 -5.38 32.55 20.47
C GLU A 457 -6.37 32.04 21.53
N LEU A 458 -6.71 30.74 21.53
CA LEU A 458 -7.78 30.21 22.39
C LEU A 458 -7.34 29.85 23.82
N GLY A 459 -6.04 29.88 24.12
CA GLY A 459 -5.51 29.67 25.47
C GLY A 459 -5.73 28.26 26.04
N LEU A 460 -5.85 27.24 25.18
CA LEU A 460 -6.28 25.89 25.60
C LEU A 460 -5.13 24.99 26.09
N LEU A 461 -3.87 25.36 25.86
CA LEU A 461 -2.70 24.54 26.22
C LEU A 461 -2.61 24.21 27.72
N PRO A 462 -2.88 25.13 28.67
CA PRO A 462 -2.92 24.80 30.10
C PRO A 462 -4.04 23.82 30.48
N CYS A 463 -5.19 23.88 29.80
CA CYS A 463 -6.29 22.91 29.99
C CYS A 463 -5.88 21.51 29.51
N ILE A 464 -5.19 21.42 28.37
CA ILE A 464 -4.67 20.15 27.84
C ILE A 464 -3.58 19.58 28.77
N SER A 465 -2.67 20.42 29.29
CA SER A 465 -1.62 19.98 30.25
C SER A 465 -2.22 19.42 31.54
N ARG A 466 -3.25 20.07 32.09
CA ARG A 466 -4.03 19.56 33.23
C ARG A 466 -4.71 18.23 32.93
N ALA A 467 -5.32 18.11 31.76
CA ALA A 467 -6.00 16.89 31.33
C ALA A 467 -5.03 15.71 31.08
N LEU A 468 -3.77 15.96 30.70
CA LEU A 468 -2.72 14.92 30.63
C LEU A 468 -2.36 14.38 32.02
N ARG A 469 -2.32 15.24 33.04
CA ARG A 469 -1.93 14.90 34.43
C ARG A 469 -3.07 14.40 35.32
N ALA A 470 -4.29 14.23 34.77
CA ALA A 470 -5.45 13.75 35.52
C ALA A 470 -5.24 12.28 35.95
N LYS A 471 -5.22 12.00 37.25
CA LYS A 471 -4.90 10.68 37.83
C LYS A 471 -6.04 9.67 37.68
N ARG A 472 -7.27 10.07 38.01
CA ARG A 472 -8.47 9.22 38.10
C ARG A 472 -9.11 8.98 36.73
N HIS A 473 -9.11 9.97 35.84
CA HIS A 473 -9.91 9.95 34.62
C HIS A 473 -9.13 9.61 33.34
N THR A 474 -8.91 8.30 33.11
CA THR A 474 -8.24 7.72 31.93
C THR A 474 -8.72 8.28 30.58
N GLY A 475 -10.04 8.47 30.41
CA GLY A 475 -10.62 9.07 29.20
C GLY A 475 -10.13 10.50 28.95
N THR A 476 -10.02 11.31 30.01
CA THR A 476 -9.48 12.68 29.94
C THR A 476 -8.00 12.67 29.52
N ARG A 477 -7.16 11.78 30.09
CA ARG A 477 -5.76 11.62 29.64
C ARG A 477 -5.65 11.21 28.18
N TYR A 478 -6.46 10.24 27.75
CA TYR A 478 -6.50 9.78 26.35
C TYR A 478 -6.86 10.91 25.39
N ALA A 479 -7.91 11.67 25.68
CA ALA A 479 -8.35 12.79 24.85
C ALA A 479 -7.30 13.90 24.76
N ALA A 480 -6.65 14.23 25.86
CA ALA A 480 -5.55 15.19 25.88
C ALA A 480 -4.33 14.69 25.07
N CYS A 481 -4.00 13.40 25.14
CA CYS A 481 -2.97 12.80 24.28
C CYS A 481 -3.33 12.91 22.79
N GLN A 482 -4.59 12.68 22.41
CA GLN A 482 -5.05 12.88 21.03
C GLN A 482 -4.98 14.37 20.60
N CYS A 483 -5.22 15.32 21.51
CA CYS A 483 -4.99 16.75 21.23
C CYS A 483 -3.51 17.02 20.89
N VAL A 484 -2.56 16.53 21.71
CA VAL A 484 -1.13 16.72 21.43
C VAL A 484 -0.70 15.96 20.16
N ARG A 485 -1.24 14.77 19.89
CA ARG A 485 -1.04 14.04 18.62
C ARG A 485 -1.50 14.85 17.41
N ALA A 486 -2.66 15.51 17.50
CA ALA A 486 -3.18 16.35 16.43
C ALA A 486 -2.30 17.59 16.22
N MET A 487 -2.05 18.36 17.28
CA MET A 487 -1.22 19.59 17.25
C MET A 487 0.20 19.34 16.74
N SER A 488 0.84 18.24 17.16
CA SER A 488 2.22 17.89 16.78
C SER A 488 2.42 17.53 15.29
N ARG A 489 1.33 17.44 14.49
CA ARG A 489 1.42 17.34 13.02
C ARG A 489 1.90 18.64 12.37
N ALA A 490 1.68 19.80 13.00
CA ALA A 490 2.16 21.09 12.51
C ALA A 490 3.60 21.36 12.96
N VAL A 491 4.50 21.60 12.00
CA VAL A 491 5.94 21.83 12.26
C VAL A 491 6.17 23.12 13.07
N SER A 492 5.35 24.16 12.88
CA SER A 492 5.40 25.40 13.66
C SER A 492 5.04 25.16 15.12
N VAL A 493 3.84 24.65 15.36
CA VAL A 493 3.29 24.32 16.69
C VAL A 493 4.19 23.36 17.47
N LEU A 494 4.81 22.38 16.79
CA LEU A 494 5.77 21.47 17.44
C LEU A 494 7.07 22.17 17.86
N ARG A 495 7.51 23.20 17.15
CA ARG A 495 8.79 23.89 17.40
C ARG A 495 8.70 25.02 18.41
N THR A 496 7.51 25.60 18.61
CA THR A 496 7.23 26.58 19.66
C THR A 496 6.25 26.00 20.67
N SER A 497 4.95 26.05 20.38
CA SER A 497 3.88 25.98 21.37
C SER A 497 3.84 24.67 22.17
N ILE A 498 4.26 23.52 21.62
CA ILE A 498 4.35 22.22 22.35
C ILE A 498 5.60 22.15 23.25
N VAL A 499 6.68 22.86 22.91
CA VAL A 499 7.89 22.97 23.73
C VAL A 499 7.63 23.97 24.86
N ASP A 500 7.18 25.18 24.50
CA ASP A 500 7.04 26.32 25.41
C ASP A 500 5.97 26.10 26.48
N SER A 501 4.92 25.31 26.18
CA SER A 501 3.88 24.92 27.15
C SER A 501 4.23 23.71 28.02
N GLY A 502 5.34 23.01 27.73
CA GLY A 502 5.71 21.76 28.40
C GLY A 502 4.86 20.54 28.03
N LEU A 503 3.88 20.65 27.12
CA LEU A 503 2.98 19.56 26.70
C LEU A 503 3.72 18.33 26.16
N GLY A 504 4.89 18.52 25.53
CA GLY A 504 5.75 17.40 25.17
C GLY A 504 6.19 16.58 26.39
N MET A 505 6.72 17.24 27.41
CA MET A 505 7.20 16.58 28.63
C MET A 505 6.07 15.94 29.45
N ASP A 506 4.84 16.46 29.36
CA ASP A 506 3.65 15.79 29.90
C ASP A 506 3.39 14.45 29.19
N VAL A 507 3.38 14.44 27.85
CA VAL A 507 3.26 13.21 27.05
C VAL A 507 4.41 12.23 27.31
N LEU A 508 5.63 12.71 27.52
CA LEU A 508 6.78 11.86 27.86
C LEU A 508 6.59 11.16 29.22
N ARG A 509 6.13 11.88 30.26
CA ARG A 509 5.86 11.30 31.59
C ARG A 509 4.82 10.19 31.55
N ILE A 510 3.77 10.34 30.75
CA ILE A 510 2.77 9.30 30.47
C ILE A 510 3.45 8.09 29.80
N VAL A 511 4.23 8.29 28.73
CA VAL A 511 4.93 7.19 28.05
C VAL A 511 5.90 6.47 28.99
N LEU A 512 6.63 7.18 29.84
CA LEU A 512 7.55 6.60 30.83
C LEU A 512 6.84 5.92 32.02
N GLY A 513 5.56 6.21 32.27
CA GLY A 513 4.81 5.67 33.41
C GLY A 513 5.20 6.28 34.76
N GLN A 514 5.62 7.55 34.78
CA GLN A 514 6.23 8.18 35.97
C GLN A 514 5.22 8.79 36.97
N GLU A 515 3.94 8.96 36.61
CA GLU A 515 2.99 9.80 37.38
C GLU A 515 2.23 9.08 38.52
N LEU A 516 2.75 7.94 39.00
CA LEU A 516 2.37 7.30 40.27
C LEU A 516 3.55 7.26 41.26
N GLY A 517 4.52 8.16 41.07
CA GLY A 517 5.87 8.07 41.65
C GLY A 517 6.33 9.21 42.57
N ASP A 518 5.43 9.95 43.24
CA ASP A 518 5.76 11.03 44.21
C ASP A 518 6.39 10.50 45.53
N ARG A 519 7.47 9.71 45.42
CA ARG A 519 8.27 9.20 46.55
C ARG A 519 9.79 9.41 46.42
N TYR A 520 10.23 10.24 45.47
CA TYR A 520 11.55 10.88 45.49
C TYR A 520 11.42 12.36 45.12
N GLY A 521 11.28 13.22 46.13
CA GLY A 521 11.16 14.67 45.94
C GLY A 521 12.44 15.32 45.41
N GLY A 522 12.29 16.27 44.48
CA GLY A 522 13.43 16.92 43.81
C GLY A 522 13.03 18.16 43.01
N SER A 523 12.63 19.22 43.72
CA SER A 523 12.41 20.62 43.27
C SER A 523 12.22 20.92 41.78
N SER A 524 11.11 21.60 41.46
CA SER A 524 10.98 22.36 40.21
C SER A 524 12.14 23.35 40.01
N ALA A 525 12.70 23.37 38.80
CA ALA A 525 13.55 24.44 38.28
C ALA A 525 13.47 24.43 36.75
N THR A 526 13.36 25.59 36.11
CA THR A 526 13.40 25.72 34.65
C THR A 526 14.86 25.67 34.15
N PRO A 527 15.12 25.12 32.95
CA PRO A 527 16.48 25.01 32.42
C PRO A 527 17.02 26.38 31.95
N SER A 528 17.73 27.07 32.85
CA SER A 528 18.52 28.25 32.49
C SER A 528 19.89 27.83 31.93
N VAL A 529 20.36 28.54 30.89
CA VAL A 529 21.61 28.23 30.19
C VAL A 529 22.83 28.76 30.97
N ALA A 530 23.63 27.87 31.57
CA ALA A 530 25.03 28.17 31.94
C ALA A 530 25.87 26.89 32.15
N GLY A 531 27.10 26.89 31.64
CA GLY A 531 27.94 25.70 31.58
C GLY A 531 28.78 25.31 32.80
N SER A 532 29.37 24.12 32.64
CA SER A 532 30.72 23.70 33.09
C SER A 532 30.88 22.74 34.29
N THR A 533 31.91 21.90 34.13
CA THR A 533 32.79 21.34 35.18
C THR A 533 32.32 20.17 36.07
N ILE A 534 32.56 18.96 35.56
CA ILE A 534 33.23 17.81 36.23
C ILE A 534 33.14 17.71 37.77
N GLY A 535 32.50 16.64 38.26
CA GLY A 535 32.64 16.16 39.65
C GLY A 535 32.52 14.63 39.75
N LYS A 536 33.43 13.95 40.48
CA LYS A 536 33.46 12.49 40.61
C LYS A 536 32.86 11.98 41.94
N GLY A 537 31.72 11.31 41.86
CA GLY A 537 31.36 10.05 42.53
C GLY A 537 31.35 9.91 44.07
N LYS A 538 30.39 9.11 44.55
CA LYS A 538 30.61 8.05 45.56
C LYS A 538 29.39 7.14 45.71
N GLU A 539 29.62 5.86 45.96
CA GLU A 539 28.58 4.90 46.36
C GLU A 539 28.25 5.04 47.86
N GLY A 540 27.02 4.72 48.26
CA GLY A 540 26.55 4.89 49.64
C GLY A 540 25.34 4.02 49.99
N SER A 541 25.59 2.92 50.69
CA SER A 541 24.67 1.88 51.16
C SER A 541 23.22 2.26 51.45
N VAL A 542 22.27 1.60 50.78
CA VAL A 542 20.84 1.58 51.16
C VAL A 542 20.64 0.77 52.44
N LYS A 543 19.98 1.36 53.45
CA LYS A 543 19.42 0.62 54.59
C LYS A 543 18.00 0.13 54.28
N LYS A 544 17.65 -1.04 54.82
CA LYS A 544 16.38 -1.72 54.60
C LYS A 544 15.53 -1.68 55.87
N SER A 545 14.35 -1.09 55.81
CA SER A 545 13.30 -1.19 56.83
C SER A 545 12.00 -1.65 56.19
N LYS A 546 11.26 -2.50 56.90
CA LYS A 546 9.86 -2.83 56.60
C LYS A 546 8.97 -1.72 57.16
N ASP A 547 7.83 -1.51 56.52
CA ASP A 547 6.46 -1.50 57.05
C ASP A 547 5.59 -1.79 55.81
N GLU A 548 4.63 -2.72 55.71
CA GLU A 548 3.67 -3.31 56.66
C GLU A 548 2.50 -2.39 57.10
N ASP A 549 2.08 -1.51 56.19
CA ASP A 549 0.67 -1.11 56.02
C ASP A 549 0.39 -0.71 54.55
N ALA A 550 -0.26 -1.61 53.79
CA ALA A 550 -0.69 -1.36 52.40
C ALA A 550 -1.82 -2.33 52.02
N MET A 551 -3.06 -1.83 52.04
CA MET A 551 -4.25 -2.53 51.53
C MET A 551 -5.15 -1.49 50.84
N ASP A 552 -5.74 -1.91 49.72
CA ASP A 552 -6.42 -1.10 48.71
C ASP A 552 -5.50 -0.16 47.88
N LEU A 553 -5.87 0.04 46.60
CA LEU A 553 -5.18 0.83 45.56
C LEU A 553 -3.85 0.29 44.97
N GLU A 554 -3.83 -0.97 44.51
CA GLU A 554 -2.96 -1.41 43.40
C GLU A 554 -3.78 -1.96 42.21
N GLU A 555 -4.46 -1.09 41.45
CA GLU A 555 -4.91 -1.41 40.08
C GLU A 555 -3.81 -1.14 39.03
N GLY A 556 -2.58 -1.52 39.37
CA GLY A 556 -1.46 -1.55 38.44
C GLY A 556 -1.69 -2.55 37.30
N SER A 557 -1.27 -2.21 36.09
CA SER A 557 -1.58 -3.04 34.93
C SER A 557 -0.83 -4.38 34.97
N ARG A 558 -1.56 -5.51 34.86
CA ARG A 558 -1.00 -6.89 34.87
C ARG A 558 0.05 -7.18 33.78
N ASP A 559 0.16 -6.29 32.80
CA ASP A 559 1.13 -6.29 31.69
C ASP A 559 2.44 -5.54 32.02
N GLY A 560 2.53 -4.89 33.19
CA GLY A 560 3.72 -4.15 33.64
C GLY A 560 3.93 -2.79 32.95
N LEU A 561 3.05 -2.40 32.03
CA LEU A 561 3.19 -1.15 31.28
C LEU A 561 2.91 0.09 32.15
N GLY A 562 2.10 0.00 33.21
CA GLY A 562 1.89 1.08 34.19
C GLY A 562 0.93 2.20 33.76
N GLU A 563 0.24 2.05 32.64
CA GLU A 563 -0.78 2.97 32.12
C GLU A 563 -1.78 2.19 31.23
N ASP A 564 -2.98 2.71 31.02
CA ASP A 564 -3.96 2.19 30.07
C ASP A 564 -3.38 2.15 28.65
N ARG A 565 -3.50 1.00 27.98
CA ARG A 565 -2.94 0.78 26.62
C ARG A 565 -3.38 1.81 25.59
N ARG A 566 -4.58 2.40 25.74
CA ARG A 566 -5.15 3.39 24.80
C ARG A 566 -4.56 4.77 25.05
N VAL A 567 -4.37 5.14 26.32
CA VAL A 567 -3.63 6.36 26.71
C VAL A 567 -2.18 6.25 26.24
N LEU A 568 -1.50 5.15 26.55
CA LEU A 568 -0.13 4.88 26.11
C LEU A 568 0.00 4.89 24.57
N GLY A 569 -0.96 4.31 23.84
CA GLY A 569 -0.98 4.32 22.38
C GLY A 569 -1.19 5.72 21.77
N ALA A 570 -2.06 6.54 22.36
CA ALA A 570 -2.24 7.94 21.96
C ALA A 570 -1.00 8.78 22.28
N ALA A 571 -0.39 8.58 23.46
CA ALA A 571 0.83 9.24 23.88
C ALA A 571 2.02 8.88 22.98
N LEU A 572 2.24 7.59 22.68
CA LEU A 572 3.23 7.13 21.71
C LEU A 572 2.97 7.71 20.31
N SER A 573 1.71 7.78 19.87
CA SER A 573 1.35 8.40 18.58
C SER A 573 1.74 9.89 18.52
N ALA A 574 1.68 10.61 19.65
CA ALA A 574 2.22 11.97 19.76
C ALA A 574 3.76 11.97 19.82
N VAL A 575 4.40 11.06 20.57
CA VAL A 575 5.86 10.91 20.60
C VAL A 575 6.43 10.70 19.20
N CYS A 576 5.81 9.86 18.36
CA CYS A 576 6.21 9.65 16.95
C CYS A 576 6.35 10.95 16.16
N ASN A 577 5.46 11.93 16.38
CA ASN A 577 5.56 13.25 15.78
C ASN A 577 6.66 14.10 16.47
N ILE A 578 6.73 14.04 17.79
CA ILE A 578 7.65 14.85 18.61
C ILE A 578 9.12 14.45 18.44
N VAL A 579 9.44 13.20 18.05
CA VAL A 579 10.83 12.75 17.81
C VAL A 579 11.34 12.95 16.38
N ASN A 580 10.60 13.69 15.53
CA ASN A 580 11.03 14.01 14.16
C ASN A 580 12.29 14.90 14.10
N ASP A 581 12.95 14.92 12.94
CA ASP A 581 14.27 15.55 12.75
C ASP A 581 14.32 17.07 12.94
N PHE A 582 13.17 17.75 12.89
CA PHE A 582 13.02 19.19 13.07
C PHE A 582 12.55 19.59 14.49
N SER A 583 12.43 18.65 15.43
CA SER A 583 11.89 18.89 16.77
C SER A 583 12.98 19.23 17.82
N PRO A 584 12.84 20.31 18.62
CA PRO A 584 13.76 20.62 19.71
C PRO A 584 13.75 19.59 20.86
N LEU A 585 12.65 18.85 21.03
CA LEU A 585 12.47 17.87 22.11
C LEU A 585 13.18 16.53 21.85
N ARG A 586 13.56 16.25 20.59
CA ARG A 586 14.20 15.00 20.18
C ARG A 586 15.47 14.62 21.00
N PRO A 587 16.47 15.50 21.20
CA PRO A 587 17.62 15.17 22.06
C PRO A 587 17.23 14.96 23.53
N ILE A 588 16.37 15.82 24.08
CA ILE A 588 15.89 15.73 25.47
C ILE A 588 15.22 14.38 25.72
N TYR A 589 14.45 13.87 24.77
CA TYR A 589 13.79 12.56 24.88
C TYR A 589 14.79 11.39 24.89
N LEU A 590 15.92 11.50 24.19
CA LEU A 590 16.98 10.48 24.23
C LEU A 590 17.68 10.46 25.59
N GLU A 591 17.92 11.64 26.19
CA GLU A 591 18.51 11.79 27.52
C GLU A 591 17.54 11.29 28.62
N GLU A 592 16.24 11.63 28.52
CA GLU A 592 15.18 11.25 29.48
C GLU A 592 14.65 9.81 29.30
N LYS A 593 15.56 8.86 29.04
CA LYS A 593 15.32 7.40 29.09
C LYS A 593 14.19 6.86 28.19
N LEU A 594 13.79 7.57 27.14
CA LEU A 594 12.77 7.08 26.20
C LEU A 594 13.20 5.75 25.55
N MET A 595 14.47 5.59 25.17
CA MET A 595 14.97 4.39 24.48
C MET A 595 14.78 3.10 25.29
N PRO A 596 15.22 2.99 26.56
CA PRO A 596 14.87 1.88 27.45
C PRO A 596 13.37 1.55 27.49
N ARG A 597 12.50 2.56 27.50
CA ARG A 597 11.05 2.39 27.58
C ARG A 597 10.43 1.91 26.27
N LEU A 598 10.84 2.45 25.12
CA LEU A 598 10.42 1.96 23.80
C LEU A 598 10.80 0.49 23.62
N VAL A 599 12.02 0.11 24.01
CA VAL A 599 12.50 -1.27 23.95
C VAL A 599 11.74 -2.19 24.92
N TYR A 600 11.37 -1.72 26.10
CA TYR A 600 10.48 -2.47 27.00
C TYR A 600 9.11 -2.73 26.35
N ILE A 601 8.48 -1.71 25.76
CA ILE A 601 7.18 -1.84 25.07
C ILE A 601 7.29 -2.82 23.88
N LEU A 602 8.38 -2.75 23.09
CA LEU A 602 8.65 -3.67 21.97
C LEU A 602 8.87 -5.13 22.39
N ARG A 603 9.24 -5.39 23.65
CA ARG A 603 9.50 -6.74 24.20
C ARG A 603 8.35 -7.31 25.04
N ALA A 604 7.61 -6.45 25.75
CA ALA A 604 6.60 -6.86 26.73
C ALA A 604 5.15 -6.70 26.25
N SER A 605 4.90 -5.91 25.20
CA SER A 605 3.54 -5.70 24.68
C SER A 605 3.13 -6.80 23.70
N GLU A 606 2.08 -7.54 24.02
CA GLU A 606 1.35 -8.42 23.08
C GLU A 606 0.46 -7.60 22.10
N ASP A 607 0.24 -6.31 22.36
CA ASP A 607 -0.64 -5.43 21.58
C ASP A 607 0.11 -4.83 20.35
N PRO A 608 -0.20 -5.24 19.10
CA PRO A 608 0.59 -4.84 17.93
C PRO A 608 0.63 -3.33 17.65
N PRO A 609 -0.47 -2.55 17.80
CA PRO A 609 -0.43 -1.08 17.69
C PRO A 609 0.55 -0.39 18.66
N LEU A 610 0.83 -0.96 19.84
CA LEU A 610 1.85 -0.44 20.75
C LEU A 610 3.26 -0.78 20.26
N ARG A 611 3.49 -2.02 19.80
CA ARG A 611 4.77 -2.42 19.16
C ARG A 611 5.06 -1.55 17.93
N LEU A 612 4.07 -1.36 17.07
CA LEU A 612 4.15 -0.56 15.85
C LEU A 612 4.50 0.91 16.13
N ASN A 613 3.79 1.57 17.05
CA ASN A 613 4.12 2.95 17.41
C ASN A 613 5.50 3.07 18.09
N ALA A 614 5.90 2.09 18.91
CA ALA A 614 7.23 2.10 19.51
C ALA A 614 8.35 1.94 18.46
N LEU A 615 8.15 1.08 17.44
CA LEU A 615 9.08 0.92 16.32
C LEU A 615 9.09 2.16 15.41
N TRP A 616 7.94 2.81 15.20
CA TRP A 616 7.85 4.09 14.48
C TRP A 616 8.63 5.20 15.21
N ALA A 617 8.55 5.27 16.53
CA ALA A 617 9.36 6.21 17.31
C ALA A 617 10.87 5.92 17.12
N VAL A 618 11.30 4.66 17.13
CA VAL A 618 12.70 4.27 16.83
C VAL A 618 13.10 4.66 15.39
N LYS A 619 12.27 4.36 14.38
CA LYS A 619 12.47 4.76 12.96
C LYS A 619 12.75 6.26 12.83
N ASN A 620 11.98 7.08 13.54
CA ASN A 620 12.13 8.53 13.52
C ASN A 620 13.38 8.96 14.32
N LEU A 621 13.66 8.33 15.47
CA LEU A 621 14.87 8.57 16.27
C LEU A 621 16.19 8.22 15.54
N VAL A 622 16.20 7.32 14.56
CA VAL A 622 17.40 7.03 13.72
C VAL A 622 17.51 7.86 12.43
N ARG A 623 16.51 8.69 12.08
CA ARG A 623 16.50 9.48 10.83
C ARG A 623 17.36 10.75 10.92
N LYS A 624 18.27 11.01 9.98
CA LYS A 624 19.13 12.21 9.95
C LYS A 624 19.86 12.50 11.28
N THR A 625 20.40 11.45 11.91
CA THR A 625 21.25 11.55 13.12
C THR A 625 22.68 11.14 12.82
N SER A 626 23.63 11.46 13.70
CA SER A 626 25.01 10.96 13.57
C SER A 626 25.04 9.44 13.68
N THR A 627 26.04 8.81 13.06
CA THR A 627 26.25 7.36 13.16
C THR A 627 26.49 6.91 14.61
N GLU A 628 26.97 7.79 15.48
CA GLU A 628 27.11 7.57 16.92
C GLU A 628 25.74 7.51 17.63
N THR A 629 24.83 8.46 17.38
CA THR A 629 23.46 8.41 17.93
C THR A 629 22.70 7.18 17.39
N LYS A 630 22.89 6.82 16.12
CA LYS A 630 22.32 5.59 15.56
C LYS A 630 22.87 4.34 16.27
N ARG A 631 24.17 4.31 16.60
CA ARG A 631 24.81 3.22 17.35
C ARG A 631 24.28 3.10 18.77
N ASP A 632 24.11 4.22 19.47
CA ASP A 632 23.57 4.25 20.83
C ASP A 632 22.12 3.72 20.87
N ILE A 633 21.25 4.25 20.01
CA ILE A 633 19.87 3.76 19.84
C ILE A 633 19.82 2.24 19.59
N MET A 634 20.67 1.76 18.67
CA MET A 634 20.74 0.33 18.35
C MET A 634 21.36 -0.53 19.47
N SER A 635 22.08 0.06 20.42
CA SER A 635 22.58 -0.66 21.61
C SER A 635 21.44 -1.02 22.58
N TYR A 636 20.41 -0.18 22.69
CA TYR A 636 19.20 -0.49 23.47
C TYR A 636 18.34 -1.54 22.77
N VAL A 637 18.07 -1.36 21.47
CA VAL A 637 17.22 -2.27 20.67
C VAL A 637 17.85 -3.66 20.55
N GLY A 638 19.14 -3.72 20.23
CA GLY A 638 19.88 -4.95 19.95
C GLY A 638 19.67 -5.43 18.51
N TRP A 639 20.76 -5.66 17.78
CA TRP A 639 20.74 -6.11 16.39
C TRP A 639 19.99 -7.43 16.13
N PRO A 640 20.02 -8.45 17.01
CA PRO A 640 19.22 -9.66 16.81
C PRO A 640 17.71 -9.38 16.81
N GLN A 641 17.19 -8.66 17.81
CA GLN A 641 15.78 -8.29 17.88
C GLN A 641 15.38 -7.40 16.69
N PHE A 642 16.29 -6.54 16.23
CA PHE A 642 16.05 -5.75 15.03
C PHE A 642 15.93 -6.60 13.75
N ALA A 643 16.71 -7.68 13.64
CA ALA A 643 16.60 -8.64 12.53
C ALA A 643 15.27 -9.43 12.57
N ASP A 644 14.73 -9.69 13.77
CA ASP A 644 13.41 -10.31 13.93
C ASP A 644 12.29 -9.43 13.36
N PHE A 645 12.34 -8.10 13.57
CA PHE A 645 11.34 -7.19 12.99
C PHE A 645 11.34 -7.18 11.46
N LEU A 646 12.46 -7.49 10.79
CA LEU A 646 12.52 -7.67 9.33
C LEU A 646 11.84 -8.96 8.84
N SER A 647 11.33 -9.79 9.76
CA SER A 647 10.56 -11.02 9.50
C SER A 647 9.41 -11.20 10.50
N ASP A 648 8.85 -10.10 11.02
CA ASP A 648 7.64 -10.16 11.82
C ASP A 648 6.47 -10.68 10.96
N ALA A 649 5.50 -11.34 11.58
CA ALA A 649 4.30 -11.83 10.90
C ALA A 649 3.26 -10.72 10.70
N ASP A 650 3.41 -9.59 11.38
CA ASP A 650 2.64 -8.37 11.16
C ASP A 650 3.31 -7.50 10.07
N GLU A 651 2.68 -7.39 8.91
CA GLU A 651 3.19 -6.62 7.75
C GLU A 651 3.39 -5.13 8.10
N ASP A 652 2.56 -4.54 8.98
CA ASP A 652 2.72 -3.14 9.43
C ASP A 652 4.06 -3.00 10.20
N ILE A 653 4.41 -3.98 11.04
CA ILE A 653 5.67 -3.98 11.82
C ILE A 653 6.88 -4.26 10.91
N GLN A 654 6.73 -5.17 9.95
CA GLN A 654 7.79 -5.48 8.98
C GLN A 654 8.14 -4.26 8.10
N GLU A 655 7.15 -3.49 7.65
CA GLU A 655 7.32 -2.26 6.89
C GLU A 655 8.13 -1.21 7.67
N GLN A 656 7.77 -0.97 8.94
CA GLN A 656 8.51 -0.07 9.83
C GLN A 656 9.92 -0.58 10.16
N GLY A 657 10.13 -1.90 10.16
CA GLY A 657 11.45 -2.54 10.24
C GLY A 657 12.34 -2.17 9.05
N PHE A 658 11.87 -2.36 7.81
CA PHE A 658 12.61 -1.98 6.61
C PHE A 658 12.82 -0.47 6.48
N TYR A 659 11.86 0.36 6.91
CA TYR A 659 12.05 1.82 6.96
C TYR A 659 13.14 2.19 7.98
N THR A 660 13.19 1.53 9.13
CA THR A 660 14.27 1.72 10.11
C THR A 660 15.63 1.31 9.53
N LEU A 661 15.71 0.18 8.83
CA LEU A 661 16.92 -0.28 8.13
C LEU A 661 17.41 0.74 7.09
N ARG A 662 16.49 1.26 6.28
CA ARG A 662 16.73 2.34 5.31
C ARG A 662 17.32 3.60 5.98
N ASN A 663 16.76 4.04 7.12
CA ASN A 663 17.25 5.20 7.87
C ASN A 663 18.61 4.92 8.55
N LEU A 664 18.91 3.69 8.95
CA LEU A 664 20.24 3.30 9.42
C LEU A 664 21.27 3.38 8.29
N ALA A 665 20.91 2.90 7.09
CA ALA A 665 21.72 2.89 5.87
C ALA A 665 21.76 4.25 5.10
N GLU A 666 21.47 5.37 5.76
CA GLU A 666 21.38 6.71 5.16
C GLU A 666 22.74 7.31 4.72
N ASN A 667 23.86 6.79 5.25
CA ASN A 667 25.23 7.22 4.94
C ASN A 667 26.22 6.02 4.94
N GLU A 668 27.40 6.20 4.36
CA GLU A 668 28.42 5.13 4.20
C GLU A 668 28.81 4.46 5.53
N GLU A 669 29.01 5.24 6.60
CA GLU A 669 29.30 4.70 7.94
C GLU A 669 28.13 3.87 8.51
N GLY A 670 26.89 4.29 8.24
CA GLY A 670 25.67 3.59 8.66
C GLY A 670 25.49 2.28 7.89
N ILE A 671 25.78 2.28 6.58
CA ILE A 671 25.82 1.07 5.74
C ILE A 671 26.90 0.11 6.27
N ALA A 672 28.10 0.60 6.56
CA ALA A 672 29.18 -0.19 7.14
C ALA A 672 28.84 -0.75 8.53
N MET A 673 28.10 0.01 9.36
CA MET A 673 27.57 -0.49 10.63
C MET A 673 26.54 -1.62 10.41
N VAL A 674 25.56 -1.44 9.52
CA VAL A 674 24.56 -2.48 9.20
C VAL A 674 25.22 -3.78 8.76
N PHE A 675 26.15 -3.73 7.80
CA PHE A 675 26.87 -4.92 7.33
C PHE A 675 27.77 -5.56 8.39
N ARG A 676 28.34 -4.77 9.33
CA ARG A 676 29.19 -5.31 10.40
C ARG A 676 28.40 -6.05 11.46
N GLU A 677 27.20 -5.57 11.80
CA GLU A 677 26.42 -6.06 12.94
C GLU A 677 25.38 -7.13 12.55
N LEU A 678 24.83 -7.08 11.33
CA LEU A 678 23.89 -8.08 10.80
C LEU A 678 24.54 -9.08 9.82
N GLY A 679 25.73 -8.76 9.29
CA GLY A 679 26.38 -9.58 8.27
C GLY A 679 25.53 -9.73 6.98
N PRO A 680 25.76 -10.79 6.17
CA PRO A 680 25.00 -11.01 4.94
C PRO A 680 23.53 -11.39 5.17
N GLN A 681 23.10 -11.72 6.40
CA GLN A 681 21.73 -12.12 6.69
C GLN A 681 20.71 -11.00 6.43
N VAL A 682 21.13 -9.73 6.51
CA VAL A 682 20.27 -8.59 6.13
C VAL A 682 19.80 -8.67 4.67
N LEU A 683 20.61 -9.27 3.78
CA LEU A 683 20.28 -9.42 2.36
C LEU A 683 19.23 -10.52 2.15
N GLU A 684 19.24 -11.57 2.97
CA GLU A 684 18.19 -12.60 3.01
C GLU A 684 16.84 -11.98 3.39
N LYS A 685 16.84 -11.14 4.44
CA LYS A 685 15.65 -10.40 4.87
C LYS A 685 15.13 -9.49 3.76
N ILE A 686 16.01 -8.74 3.11
CA ILE A 686 15.67 -7.89 1.97
C ILE A 686 15.06 -8.69 0.82
N VAL A 687 15.61 -9.86 0.45
CA VAL A 687 15.04 -10.70 -0.62
C VAL A 687 13.65 -11.22 -0.25
N ALA A 688 13.39 -11.54 1.01
CA ALA A 688 12.05 -11.87 1.48
C ALA A 688 11.10 -10.66 1.42
N GLY A 689 11.54 -9.47 1.87
CA GLY A 689 10.76 -8.23 1.83
C GLY A 689 10.39 -7.78 0.40
N LEU A 690 11.33 -7.90 -0.55
CA LEU A 690 11.10 -7.64 -1.98
C LEU A 690 10.10 -8.61 -2.64
N ARG A 691 9.69 -9.67 -1.94
CA ARG A 691 8.74 -10.70 -2.38
C ARG A 691 7.46 -10.75 -1.54
N SER A 692 7.25 -9.78 -0.66
CA SER A 692 6.06 -9.70 0.17
C SER A 692 4.79 -9.50 -0.67
N SER A 693 3.66 -9.98 -0.16
CA SER A 693 2.31 -9.66 -0.64
C SER A 693 1.95 -8.18 -0.46
N CYS A 694 2.59 -7.49 0.48
CA CYS A 694 2.32 -6.09 0.80
C CYS A 694 3.26 -5.14 0.02
N GLU A 695 2.69 -4.28 -0.82
CA GLU A 695 3.45 -3.31 -1.62
C GLU A 695 4.29 -2.34 -0.77
N ASP A 696 3.80 -1.91 0.41
CA ASP A 696 4.57 -1.02 1.28
C ASP A 696 5.81 -1.71 1.87
N VAL A 697 5.75 -3.01 2.19
CA VAL A 697 6.91 -3.82 2.60
C VAL A 697 7.92 -3.91 1.45
N VAL A 698 7.46 -4.24 0.24
CA VAL A 698 8.31 -4.29 -0.98
C VAL A 698 8.97 -2.93 -1.23
N LEU A 699 8.22 -1.83 -1.05
CA LEU A 699 8.71 -0.46 -1.24
C LEU A 699 9.82 -0.10 -0.25
N GLN A 700 9.65 -0.35 1.06
CA GLN A 700 10.70 -0.05 2.03
C GLN A 700 11.91 -1.00 1.89
N ALA A 701 11.71 -2.27 1.52
CA ALA A 701 12.79 -3.20 1.21
C ALA A 701 13.61 -2.73 -0.02
N ALA A 702 12.93 -2.25 -1.07
CA ALA A 702 13.55 -1.66 -2.25
C ALA A 702 14.34 -0.39 -1.92
N PHE A 703 13.82 0.50 -1.06
CA PHE A 703 14.57 1.65 -0.57
C PHE A 703 15.75 1.25 0.34
N ALA A 704 15.61 0.22 1.17
CA ALA A 704 16.70 -0.25 2.04
C ALA A 704 17.88 -0.78 1.21
N VAL A 705 17.63 -1.62 0.20
CA VAL A 705 18.72 -2.12 -0.68
C VAL A 705 19.28 -1.02 -1.58
N ALA A 706 18.46 -0.09 -2.07
CA ALA A 706 18.93 1.06 -2.83
C ALA A 706 19.83 1.99 -1.99
N ASN A 707 19.58 2.10 -0.67
CA ASN A 707 20.47 2.80 0.26
C ASN A 707 21.77 2.01 0.47
N LEU A 708 21.70 0.70 0.79
CA LEU A 708 22.88 -0.16 1.00
C LEU A 708 23.80 -0.26 -0.24
N ALA A 709 23.26 -0.11 -1.45
CA ALA A 709 24.03 -0.08 -2.69
C ALA A 709 25.05 1.08 -2.78
N ASN A 710 24.90 2.13 -1.98
CA ASN A 710 25.87 3.24 -1.87
C ASN A 710 27.06 2.91 -0.93
N GLY A 711 27.13 1.68 -0.42
CA GLY A 711 28.25 1.19 0.39
C GLY A 711 29.53 0.96 -0.41
N ALA A 712 30.59 0.57 0.31
CA ALA A 712 31.89 0.26 -0.27
C ALA A 712 31.84 -0.94 -1.23
N HIS A 713 32.81 -1.07 -2.13
CA HIS A 713 32.79 -2.10 -3.18
C HIS A 713 32.64 -3.54 -2.67
N ASP A 714 33.19 -3.90 -1.51
CA ASP A 714 33.03 -5.24 -0.93
C ASP A 714 31.57 -5.52 -0.51
N GLN A 715 30.83 -4.50 -0.09
CA GLN A 715 29.41 -4.56 0.23
C GLN A 715 28.56 -4.64 -1.04
N GLN A 716 28.95 -3.90 -2.09
CA GLN A 716 28.33 -4.00 -3.43
C GLN A 716 28.55 -5.39 -4.06
N ASP A 717 29.75 -5.96 -3.96
CA ASP A 717 30.05 -7.35 -4.38
C ASP A 717 29.22 -8.35 -3.56
N MET A 718 28.96 -8.08 -2.27
CA MET A 718 28.11 -8.92 -1.42
C MET A 718 26.63 -8.87 -1.83
N ILE A 719 26.10 -7.69 -2.17
CA ILE A 719 24.73 -7.51 -2.69
C ILE A 719 24.57 -8.23 -4.04
N LEU A 720 25.50 -8.02 -4.98
CA LEU A 720 25.42 -8.56 -6.35
C LEU A 720 25.52 -10.08 -6.40
N ARG A 721 26.33 -10.68 -5.52
CA ARG A 721 26.47 -12.13 -5.38
C ARG A 721 25.38 -12.79 -4.54
N PHE A 722 24.54 -12.03 -3.84
CA PHE A 722 23.57 -12.62 -2.92
C PHE A 722 22.50 -13.40 -3.70
N PRO A 723 22.19 -14.67 -3.32
CA PRO A 723 21.23 -15.49 -4.04
C PRO A 723 19.91 -14.76 -4.29
N GLU A 724 19.47 -14.80 -5.55
CA GLU A 724 18.16 -14.30 -5.98
C GLU A 724 17.90 -12.78 -5.78
N MET A 725 18.91 -12.00 -5.33
CA MET A 725 18.81 -10.54 -5.18
C MET A 725 18.52 -9.85 -6.52
N LEU A 726 19.32 -10.15 -7.55
CA LEU A 726 19.12 -9.62 -8.91
C LEU A 726 17.80 -10.09 -9.52
N THR A 727 17.37 -11.32 -9.26
CA THR A 727 16.07 -11.85 -9.71
C THR A 727 14.91 -11.09 -9.08
N SER A 728 14.98 -10.79 -7.79
CA SER A 728 13.91 -10.08 -7.06
C SER A 728 13.85 -8.61 -7.48
N LEU A 729 15.01 -7.95 -7.61
CA LEU A 729 15.09 -6.60 -8.20
C LEU A 729 14.50 -6.55 -9.62
N LYS A 730 14.72 -7.59 -10.44
CA LYS A 730 14.14 -7.70 -11.79
C LYS A 730 12.61 -7.78 -11.77
N SER A 731 12.01 -8.57 -10.88
CA SER A 731 10.54 -8.59 -10.71
C SER A 731 10.01 -7.24 -10.24
N CYS A 732 10.68 -6.56 -9.30
CA CYS A 732 10.30 -5.20 -8.90
C CYS A 732 10.36 -4.17 -10.06
N LEU A 733 11.26 -4.37 -11.03
CA LEU A 733 11.35 -3.54 -12.24
C LEU A 733 10.24 -3.83 -13.27
N ALA A 734 9.82 -5.09 -13.38
CA ALA A 734 8.85 -5.54 -14.38
C ALA A 734 7.40 -5.41 -13.91
N GLU A 735 7.11 -5.83 -12.69
CA GLU A 735 5.75 -6.16 -12.21
C GLU A 735 5.17 -5.08 -11.29
N SER A 736 5.98 -4.45 -10.43
CA SER A 736 5.52 -3.49 -9.41
C SER A 736 5.15 -2.10 -9.95
N THR A 737 4.55 -1.25 -9.11
CA THR A 737 4.22 0.16 -9.40
C THR A 737 5.47 1.03 -9.62
N SER A 738 5.35 2.19 -10.29
CA SER A 738 6.51 3.07 -10.56
C SER A 738 7.17 3.62 -9.29
N VAL A 739 6.40 3.77 -8.21
CA VAL A 739 6.90 4.11 -6.86
C VAL A 739 7.91 3.08 -6.35
N ILE A 740 7.70 1.78 -6.63
CA ILE A 740 8.62 0.68 -6.31
C ILE A 740 9.75 0.54 -7.35
N ARG A 741 9.45 0.77 -8.64
CA ARG A 741 10.49 0.75 -9.70
C ARG A 741 11.57 1.81 -9.44
N ARG A 742 11.22 2.98 -8.89
CA ARG A 742 12.15 4.09 -8.66
C ARG A 742 13.36 3.75 -7.77
N PRO A 743 13.21 3.18 -6.55
CA PRO A 743 14.34 2.67 -5.78
C PRO A 743 15.00 1.47 -6.44
N ALA A 744 14.26 0.55 -7.06
CA ALA A 744 14.84 -0.62 -7.74
C ALA A 744 15.79 -0.25 -8.90
N VAL A 745 15.39 0.67 -9.79
CA VAL A 745 16.26 1.22 -10.85
C VAL A 745 17.44 1.95 -10.23
N SER A 746 17.24 2.72 -9.15
CA SER A 746 18.31 3.47 -8.49
C SER A 746 19.38 2.56 -7.87
N CYS A 747 18.97 1.42 -7.30
CA CYS A 747 19.87 0.35 -6.83
C CYS A 747 20.73 -0.19 -7.99
N ILE A 748 20.09 -0.64 -9.07
CA ILE A 748 20.75 -1.18 -10.27
C ILE A 748 21.70 -0.13 -10.91
N LEU A 749 21.28 1.13 -11.00
CA LEU A 749 22.08 2.22 -11.54
C LEU A 749 23.37 2.43 -10.74
N THR A 750 23.25 2.48 -9.40
CA THR A 750 24.40 2.65 -8.49
C THR A 750 25.37 1.47 -8.63
N LEU A 751 24.87 0.24 -8.64
CA LEU A 751 25.69 -0.96 -8.79
C LEU A 751 26.38 -1.05 -10.18
N ALA A 752 25.69 -0.66 -11.26
CA ALA A 752 26.25 -0.64 -12.62
C ALA A 752 27.31 0.46 -12.84
N GLN A 753 27.17 1.59 -12.15
CA GLN A 753 28.16 2.67 -12.10
C GLN A 753 29.39 2.26 -11.29
N SER A 754 29.20 1.91 -10.01
CA SER A 754 30.29 1.70 -9.05
C SER A 754 31.04 0.38 -9.25
N ASN A 755 30.39 -0.69 -9.73
CA ASN A 755 31.00 -2.02 -9.80
C ASN A 755 31.13 -2.54 -11.25
N PRO A 756 32.09 -2.00 -12.04
CA PRO A 756 32.25 -2.36 -13.45
C PRO A 756 32.63 -3.83 -13.67
N ARG A 757 33.23 -4.48 -12.67
CA ARG A 757 33.66 -5.90 -12.73
C ARG A 757 32.48 -6.87 -12.65
N ARG A 758 31.38 -6.48 -11.98
CA ARG A 758 30.19 -7.31 -11.75
C ARG A 758 29.07 -7.10 -12.76
N ARG A 759 29.21 -6.16 -13.70
CA ARG A 759 28.16 -5.86 -14.69
C ARG A 759 27.66 -7.08 -15.46
N LYS A 760 28.53 -8.07 -15.71
CA LYS A 760 28.12 -9.33 -16.32
C LYS A 760 27.01 -10.03 -15.52
N GLU A 761 27.07 -10.06 -14.20
CA GLU A 761 26.09 -10.75 -13.36
C GLU A 761 24.69 -10.10 -13.47
N MET A 762 24.62 -8.77 -13.62
CA MET A 762 23.38 -8.05 -13.93
C MET A 762 22.86 -8.32 -15.35
N MET A 763 23.75 -8.50 -16.33
CA MET A 763 23.37 -8.87 -17.70
C MET A 763 22.89 -10.33 -17.79
N ASP A 764 23.59 -11.26 -17.14
CA ASP A 764 23.25 -12.70 -17.08
C ASP A 764 21.91 -12.92 -16.35
N ALA A 765 21.57 -12.11 -15.33
CA ALA A 765 20.24 -12.07 -14.72
C ALA A 765 19.14 -11.53 -15.65
N GLY A 766 19.51 -10.90 -16.77
CA GLY A 766 18.59 -10.33 -17.77
C GLY A 766 18.00 -8.98 -17.39
N ILE A 767 18.67 -8.20 -16.52
CA ILE A 767 18.23 -6.84 -16.12
C ILE A 767 18.13 -5.90 -17.34
N VAL A 768 19.08 -6.01 -18.28
CA VAL A 768 19.12 -5.20 -19.52
C VAL A 768 17.81 -5.29 -20.31
N GLY A 769 17.28 -6.50 -20.51
CA GLY A 769 16.02 -6.71 -21.25
C GLY A 769 14.83 -6.02 -20.57
N THR A 770 14.73 -6.12 -19.24
CA THR A 770 13.66 -5.47 -18.46
C THR A 770 13.80 -3.94 -18.47
N LEU A 771 15.01 -3.40 -18.36
CA LEU A 771 15.25 -1.95 -18.48
C LEU A 771 14.94 -1.42 -19.89
N ARG A 772 15.25 -2.18 -20.94
CA ARG A 772 14.95 -1.83 -22.34
C ARG A 772 13.44 -1.79 -22.59
N GLN A 773 12.70 -2.82 -22.16
CA GLN A 773 11.23 -2.86 -22.20
C GLN A 773 10.58 -1.68 -21.44
N LEU A 774 11.08 -1.36 -20.24
CA LEU A 774 10.64 -0.22 -19.43
C LEU A 774 10.83 1.13 -20.15
N CYS A 775 11.88 1.26 -20.97
CA CYS A 775 12.11 2.44 -21.81
C CYS A 775 11.21 2.46 -23.06
N GLU A 776 10.99 1.32 -23.70
CA GLU A 776 10.21 1.18 -24.95
C GLU A 776 8.71 1.46 -24.78
N TRP A 777 8.08 0.96 -23.71
CA TRP A 777 6.64 1.12 -23.47
C TRP A 777 6.22 2.60 -23.38
N SER A 778 7.10 3.45 -22.83
CA SER A 778 6.86 4.91 -22.75
C SER A 778 6.78 5.61 -24.11
N GLY A 779 7.41 5.06 -25.16
CA GLY A 779 7.49 5.70 -26.47
C GLY A 779 6.18 5.70 -27.27
N HIS A 780 5.22 4.87 -26.90
CA HIS A 780 3.93 4.77 -27.59
C HIS A 780 2.88 5.75 -27.05
N SER A 781 3.04 6.26 -25.83
CA SER A 781 2.06 7.14 -25.17
C SER A 781 2.07 8.59 -25.67
N THR A 782 3.12 9.04 -26.37
CA THR A 782 3.28 10.44 -26.80
C THR A 782 2.57 10.81 -28.11
N HIS A 783 1.99 9.84 -28.82
CA HIS A 783 1.20 10.06 -30.05
C HIS A 783 -0.09 9.22 -30.07
N GLY A 784 -0.99 9.45 -29.10
CA GLY A 784 -2.18 8.59 -28.92
C GLY A 784 -3.48 9.22 -28.39
N TYR A 785 -3.56 10.55 -28.16
CA TYR A 785 -4.78 11.17 -27.62
C TYR A 785 -5.73 11.69 -28.72
N ALA A 786 -6.27 10.76 -29.52
CA ALA A 786 -7.45 10.97 -30.36
C ALA A 786 -8.24 9.66 -30.51
N HIS A 787 -9.57 9.73 -30.31
CA HIS A 787 -10.54 8.63 -30.38
C HIS A 787 -10.39 7.49 -29.36
N ALA A 788 -11.30 7.48 -28.38
CA ALA A 788 -11.59 6.32 -27.55
C ALA A 788 -12.74 5.49 -28.14
N HIS A 789 -12.62 4.15 -28.10
CA HIS A 789 -13.75 3.22 -28.19
C HIS A 789 -13.54 2.04 -27.24
N GLY A 790 -14.64 1.43 -26.79
CA GLY A 790 -14.66 0.43 -25.72
C GLY A 790 -14.16 -0.97 -26.11
N PRO A 791 -14.07 -1.89 -25.13
CA PRO A 791 -13.45 -3.20 -25.31
C PRO A 791 -14.30 -4.15 -26.16
N ALA A 792 -13.62 -4.97 -26.97
CA ALA A 792 -14.19 -6.11 -27.69
C ALA A 792 -13.44 -7.40 -27.30
N ILE A 793 -14.18 -8.50 -27.16
CA ILE A 793 -13.65 -9.78 -26.68
C ILE A 793 -12.81 -10.44 -27.78
N GLY A 794 -11.59 -10.87 -27.43
CA GLY A 794 -10.71 -11.61 -28.32
C GLY A 794 -11.12 -13.08 -28.45
N VAL A 795 -11.33 -13.54 -29.68
CA VAL A 795 -11.26 -14.97 -30.05
C VAL A 795 -10.32 -15.08 -31.24
N SER A 796 -9.11 -15.56 -30.98
CA SER A 796 -8.18 -15.97 -32.05
C SER A 796 -8.56 -17.35 -32.57
N LEU A 797 -8.36 -17.61 -33.87
CA LEU A 797 -7.83 -18.89 -34.34
C LEU A 797 -7.30 -18.76 -35.78
N SER A 798 -6.08 -19.25 -35.98
CA SER A 798 -5.49 -19.60 -37.29
C SER A 798 -5.43 -21.14 -37.38
N PRO A 799 -4.97 -21.76 -38.49
CA PRO A 799 -4.57 -21.21 -39.78
C PRO A 799 -5.20 -21.95 -41.01
N SER A 800 -4.71 -21.61 -42.21
CA SER A 800 -4.84 -22.31 -43.50
C SER A 800 -6.17 -22.18 -44.29
N GLY A 801 -6.14 -22.11 -45.63
CA GLY A 801 -4.97 -21.88 -46.49
C GLY A 801 -5.23 -22.03 -48.00
N GLY A 802 -4.68 -21.10 -48.80
CA GLY A 802 -4.40 -21.29 -50.23
C GLY A 802 -5.50 -20.96 -51.27
N GLY A 803 -5.19 -20.03 -52.19
CA GLY A 803 -5.33 -20.32 -53.62
C GLY A 803 -6.40 -19.59 -54.46
N GLY A 804 -6.10 -18.36 -54.93
CA GLY A 804 -6.69 -17.76 -56.15
C GLY A 804 -8.16 -17.27 -56.07
N GLY A 805 -8.66 -16.49 -57.04
CA GLY A 805 -7.96 -15.85 -58.16
C GLY A 805 -8.91 -15.16 -59.15
N HIS A 806 -8.45 -14.05 -59.76
CA HIS A 806 -9.12 -13.24 -60.81
C HIS A 806 -10.42 -12.50 -60.45
N TRP A 807 -10.52 -11.26 -60.97
CA TRP A 807 -11.76 -10.48 -61.08
C TRP A 807 -12.17 -10.41 -62.56
N GLY A 808 -13.48 -10.50 -62.83
CA GLY A 808 -14.01 -10.33 -64.18
C GLY A 808 -15.52 -10.09 -64.21
N GLY A 809 -15.92 -8.87 -64.58
CA GLY A 809 -17.15 -8.62 -65.34
C GLY A 809 -18.53 -8.63 -64.65
N ARG A 810 -18.95 -7.44 -64.21
CA ARG A 810 -20.33 -6.90 -64.28
C ARG A 810 -21.46 -7.47 -63.37
N SER A 811 -22.42 -6.58 -63.13
CA SER A 811 -23.68 -6.68 -62.36
C SER A 811 -24.84 -7.32 -63.19
N PRO A 812 -26.11 -7.43 -62.71
CA PRO A 812 -26.72 -6.98 -61.43
C PRO A 812 -27.80 -7.92 -60.77
N LEU A 813 -28.48 -7.39 -59.74
CA LEU A 813 -29.86 -7.68 -59.26
C LEU A 813 -30.18 -8.82 -58.23
N ARG A 814 -31.00 -8.42 -57.24
CA ARG A 814 -32.13 -9.13 -56.56
C ARG A 814 -31.92 -10.33 -55.60
N SER A 815 -32.01 -10.01 -54.30
CA SER A 815 -32.99 -10.49 -53.30
C SER A 815 -33.05 -11.98 -52.81
N PRO A 816 -33.60 -12.26 -51.61
CA PRO A 816 -33.36 -13.50 -50.81
C PRO A 816 -34.61 -14.45 -50.83
N PRO A 817 -34.91 -15.40 -49.88
CA PRO A 817 -34.21 -15.81 -48.63
C PRO A 817 -34.24 -17.31 -48.17
N ALA A 818 -33.61 -17.58 -47.01
CA ALA A 818 -34.12 -18.37 -45.86
C ALA A 818 -33.84 -19.89 -45.63
N HIS A 819 -33.95 -20.24 -44.33
CA HIS A 819 -34.43 -21.48 -43.68
C HIS A 819 -33.50 -22.66 -43.26
N HIS A 820 -33.74 -23.07 -41.99
CA HIS A 820 -33.56 -24.39 -41.31
C HIS A 820 -32.18 -24.97 -40.90
N ALA A 821 -32.13 -25.43 -39.64
CA ALA A 821 -31.24 -26.46 -39.07
C ALA A 821 -32.03 -27.79 -38.91
N PRO A 822 -31.43 -28.99 -38.66
CA PRO A 822 -31.06 -29.38 -37.27
C PRO A 822 -29.99 -30.52 -37.02
N VAL A 823 -29.45 -30.56 -35.79
CA VAL A 823 -29.21 -31.75 -34.88
C VAL A 823 -28.19 -32.91 -35.18
N ALA A 824 -27.36 -33.21 -34.15
CA ALA A 824 -26.65 -34.48 -33.79
C ALA A 824 -25.40 -34.96 -34.63
N THR A 825 -24.49 -35.85 -34.17
CA THR A 825 -24.50 -36.83 -33.04
C THR A 825 -23.08 -37.14 -32.44
N THR A 826 -23.00 -37.27 -31.10
CA THR A 826 -22.11 -38.12 -30.22
C THR A 826 -20.64 -38.52 -30.56
N GLY A 827 -19.75 -38.39 -29.55
CA GLY A 827 -18.44 -39.09 -29.40
C GLY A 827 -18.10 -39.38 -27.92
N VAL A 828 -17.20 -40.35 -27.61
CA VAL A 828 -16.98 -40.95 -26.26
C VAL A 828 -15.52 -41.45 -26.03
N TYR A 829 -15.13 -41.70 -24.76
CA TYR A 829 -13.89 -42.29 -24.18
C TYR A 829 -12.73 -41.32 -23.79
N GLY A 830 -12.06 -41.45 -22.63
CA GLY A 830 -12.28 -42.37 -21.49
C GLY A 830 -11.35 -42.18 -20.24
N SER A 831 -11.76 -42.77 -19.11
CA SER A 831 -11.16 -43.04 -17.76
C SER A 831 -9.61 -43.19 -17.60
N TRP A 832 -8.94 -43.10 -16.43
CA TRP A 832 -9.26 -42.97 -14.96
C TRP A 832 -8.01 -42.41 -14.19
N GLY A 833 -7.81 -42.32 -12.84
CA GLY A 833 -8.44 -42.83 -11.58
C GLY A 833 -7.48 -43.79 -10.81
N GLY A 834 -7.27 -43.82 -9.47
CA GLY A 834 -7.83 -43.13 -8.27
C GLY A 834 -7.11 -43.55 -6.94
N SER A 835 -7.78 -43.53 -5.76
CA SER A 835 -7.33 -43.89 -4.37
C SER A 835 -6.59 -42.80 -3.55
N GLY A 836 -6.73 -42.65 -2.20
CA GLY A 836 -7.71 -43.23 -1.25
C GLY A 836 -7.29 -43.24 0.25
N SER A 837 -8.19 -42.82 1.18
CA SER A 837 -8.13 -42.93 2.67
C SER A 837 -7.08 -42.08 3.45
N MET A 838 -7.24 -41.71 4.74
CA MET A 838 -8.36 -41.81 5.71
C MET A 838 -8.29 -40.69 6.82
N HIS A 839 -9.26 -40.64 7.75
CA HIS A 839 -9.47 -39.58 8.76
C HIS A 839 -8.54 -39.56 9.99
N HIS A 840 -8.44 -38.39 10.65
CA HIS A 840 -8.54 -38.27 12.12
C HIS A 840 -9.03 -36.85 12.56
N HIS A 841 -9.59 -36.73 13.77
CA HIS A 841 -10.04 -35.46 14.39
C HIS A 841 -8.89 -34.72 15.11
N HIS A 842 -8.94 -33.38 15.23
CA HIS A 842 -9.16 -32.68 16.53
C HIS A 842 -9.24 -31.13 16.45
N SER A 843 -9.83 -30.56 17.51
CA SER A 843 -9.68 -29.17 18.05
C SER A 843 -9.88 -27.95 17.15
N HIS A 844 -10.96 -27.20 17.43
CA HIS A 844 -11.02 -25.76 17.20
C HIS A 844 -10.00 -25.01 18.06
N SER A 845 -9.51 -23.87 17.56
CA SER A 845 -9.04 -22.75 18.40
C SER A 845 -9.68 -21.46 17.88
N LEU A 846 -10.35 -20.71 18.76
CA LEU A 846 -11.04 -19.46 18.44
C LEU A 846 -10.13 -18.29 18.80
N ALA A 847 -9.51 -17.68 17.79
CA ALA A 847 -8.78 -16.43 17.98
C ALA A 847 -9.75 -15.30 18.36
N HIS A 848 -9.47 -14.59 19.45
CA HIS A 848 -10.34 -13.54 19.98
C HIS A 848 -10.25 -12.25 19.16
N HIS A 849 -11.02 -12.15 18.07
CA HIS A 849 -11.22 -10.89 17.35
C HIS A 849 -12.00 -9.87 18.20
N VAL A 850 -11.27 -9.01 18.92
CA VAL A 850 -11.82 -7.76 19.46
C VAL A 850 -12.09 -6.82 18.28
N PRO A 851 -13.33 -6.31 18.10
CA PRO A 851 -13.67 -5.48 16.95
C PRO A 851 -13.05 -4.08 17.09
N ALA A 852 -12.05 -3.78 16.27
CA ALA A 852 -11.35 -2.50 16.26
C ALA A 852 -12.26 -1.36 15.75
N SER A 853 -12.84 -0.59 16.66
CA SER A 853 -13.45 0.70 16.34
C SER A 853 -12.36 1.72 16.00
N GLY A 854 -12.31 2.16 14.75
CA GLY A 854 -11.35 3.18 14.30
C GLY A 854 -9.93 2.65 14.15
N ARG A 855 -9.66 1.95 13.03
CA ARG A 855 -8.32 1.88 12.44
C ARG A 855 -7.94 3.28 11.88
N ILE A 856 -7.75 4.25 12.79
CA ILE A 856 -7.02 5.49 12.47
C ILE A 856 -5.55 5.07 12.36
N GLN A 857 -5.18 4.51 11.21
CA GLN A 857 -3.77 4.38 10.82
C GLN A 857 -3.08 5.72 11.08
N PRO A 858 -1.84 5.75 11.59
CA PRO A 858 -1.09 6.99 11.69
C PRO A 858 -0.75 7.49 10.28
N TYR A 859 -1.70 8.20 9.63
CA TYR A 859 -1.54 8.76 8.28
C TYR A 859 -0.49 9.88 8.29
N GLY A 860 0.77 9.46 8.27
CA GLY A 860 1.94 10.18 7.78
C GLY A 860 2.35 9.75 6.36
N HIS A 861 1.67 8.75 5.78
CA HIS A 861 1.69 8.50 4.34
C HIS A 861 0.55 9.28 3.68
N ALA A 862 0.90 10.08 2.67
CA ALA A 862 -0.07 10.71 1.79
C ALA A 862 -0.65 9.64 0.85
N THR A 863 -1.96 9.46 0.86
CA THR A 863 -2.67 8.48 0.03
C THR A 863 -2.75 8.97 -1.42
N TYR A 864 -1.70 8.70 -2.21
CA TYR A 864 -1.62 9.00 -3.65
C TYR A 864 -2.53 8.12 -4.54
N HIS A 865 -3.75 7.81 -4.07
CA HIS A 865 -4.76 7.02 -4.77
C HIS A 865 -6.12 7.73 -4.81
N SER A 866 -6.22 8.77 -5.65
CA SER A 866 -7.50 9.25 -6.22
C SER A 866 -7.34 10.25 -7.38
N TRP A 867 -6.13 10.77 -7.63
CA TRP A 867 -5.88 11.76 -8.69
C TRP A 867 -4.65 11.34 -9.51
N ALA A 868 -4.76 11.37 -10.84
CA ALA A 868 -3.62 11.29 -11.74
C ALA A 868 -2.81 12.60 -11.69
N SER A 869 -2.09 12.79 -10.58
CA SER A 869 -1.32 13.99 -10.29
C SER A 869 -0.14 14.16 -11.26
N PRO A 870 0.24 15.40 -11.63
CA PRO A 870 1.46 15.66 -12.41
C PRO A 870 2.71 14.95 -11.87
N MET A 871 2.77 14.75 -10.55
CA MET A 871 3.87 14.08 -9.87
C MET A 871 4.06 12.62 -10.30
N ALA A 872 2.99 11.88 -10.62
CA ALA A 872 3.10 10.50 -11.11
C ALA A 872 3.74 10.45 -12.51
N LEU A 873 3.38 11.41 -13.37
CA LEU A 873 4.00 11.62 -14.67
C LEU A 873 5.45 12.12 -14.58
N GLU A 874 5.90 12.63 -13.43
CA GLU A 874 7.29 12.99 -13.15
C GLU A 874 8.09 11.80 -12.60
N ASP A 875 7.51 11.02 -11.70
CA ASP A 875 8.13 9.78 -11.19
C ASP A 875 8.37 8.76 -12.31
N ASP A 876 7.40 8.55 -13.21
CA ASP A 876 7.61 7.70 -14.40
C ASP A 876 8.77 8.21 -15.27
N ARG A 877 8.93 9.53 -15.43
CA ARG A 877 10.03 10.13 -16.21
C ARG A 877 11.40 9.99 -15.51
N ASP A 878 11.46 10.11 -14.19
CA ASP A 878 12.68 9.85 -13.40
C ASP A 878 13.06 8.35 -13.47
N VAL A 879 12.09 7.44 -13.36
CA VAL A 879 12.27 5.98 -13.54
C VAL A 879 12.85 5.68 -14.92
N ILE A 880 12.26 6.20 -16.00
CA ILE A 880 12.72 5.96 -17.38
C ILE A 880 14.11 6.58 -17.60
N GLN A 881 14.37 7.79 -17.11
CA GLN A 881 15.67 8.44 -17.30
C GLN A 881 16.79 7.68 -16.56
N ARG A 882 16.54 7.20 -15.33
CA ARG A 882 17.49 6.34 -14.61
C ARG A 882 17.70 5.01 -15.32
N ALA A 883 16.66 4.42 -15.89
CA ALA A 883 16.74 3.15 -16.63
C ALA A 883 17.61 3.28 -17.90
N ARG A 884 17.47 4.40 -18.65
CA ARG A 884 18.35 4.73 -19.78
C ARG A 884 19.80 4.88 -19.36
N THR A 885 20.06 5.65 -18.30
CA THR A 885 21.43 5.81 -17.78
C THR A 885 22.00 4.46 -17.31
N ALA A 886 21.19 3.58 -16.71
CA ALA A 886 21.63 2.25 -16.29
C ALA A 886 22.01 1.34 -17.47
N LEU A 887 21.22 1.35 -18.55
CA LEU A 887 21.55 0.66 -19.81
C LEU A 887 22.91 1.12 -20.37
N GLU A 888 23.13 2.43 -20.44
CA GLU A 888 24.41 2.98 -20.91
C GLU A 888 25.62 2.48 -20.11
N TRP A 889 25.49 2.30 -18.78
CA TRP A 889 26.59 1.77 -17.97
C TRP A 889 26.83 0.28 -18.17
N LEU A 890 25.83 -0.48 -18.66
CA LEU A 890 25.93 -1.91 -18.94
C LEU A 890 26.48 -2.21 -20.34
N GLU A 891 26.08 -1.44 -21.36
CA GLU A 891 26.28 -1.80 -22.78
C GLU A 891 27.59 -1.28 -23.42
N ARG A 892 28.31 -0.33 -22.79
CA ARG A 892 29.50 0.39 -23.36
C ARG A 892 30.75 -0.46 -23.70
N GLY A 893 30.73 -1.79 -23.55
CA GLY A 893 31.90 -2.65 -23.74
C GLY A 893 32.30 -2.91 -25.20
N ALA A 894 31.34 -3.40 -26.00
CA ALA A 894 31.51 -3.94 -27.36
C ALA A 894 32.33 -3.03 -28.30
N LEU A 895 31.82 -1.81 -28.54
CA LEU A 895 32.35 -0.85 -29.51
C LEU A 895 33.85 -0.53 -29.33
N SER A 896 34.34 -0.57 -28.09
CA SER A 896 35.74 -0.30 -27.77
C SER A 896 36.67 -1.46 -28.16
N ILE A 897 36.16 -2.70 -28.15
CA ILE A 897 36.93 -3.91 -28.48
C ILE A 897 37.09 -4.02 -30.00
N GLY A 898 36.01 -3.84 -30.76
CA GLY A 898 36.04 -3.85 -32.23
C GLY A 898 37.06 -2.87 -32.83
N ALA A 899 37.12 -1.65 -32.28
CA ALA A 899 38.07 -0.62 -32.69
C ALA A 899 39.55 -1.02 -32.48
N LEU A 900 39.85 -1.68 -31.35
CA LEU A 900 41.19 -2.18 -31.04
C LEU A 900 41.61 -3.32 -31.98
N VAL A 901 40.69 -4.26 -32.26
CA VAL A 901 40.95 -5.38 -33.17
C VAL A 901 41.17 -4.89 -34.61
N SER A 902 40.38 -3.93 -35.09
CA SER A 902 40.57 -3.32 -36.40
C SER A 902 41.91 -2.58 -36.53
N THR A 903 42.31 -1.83 -35.50
CA THR A 903 43.60 -1.13 -35.49
C THR A 903 44.77 -2.11 -35.56
N PHE A 904 44.66 -3.26 -34.89
CA PHE A 904 45.65 -4.34 -34.94
C PHE A 904 45.71 -5.02 -36.33
N LEU A 905 44.56 -5.35 -36.92
CA LEU A 905 44.45 -5.95 -38.25
C LEU A 905 44.94 -5.00 -39.36
N PHE A 906 44.70 -3.69 -39.25
CA PHE A 906 45.31 -2.69 -40.14
C PHE A 906 46.85 -2.68 -40.06
N GLY A 907 47.41 -2.94 -38.87
CA GLY A 907 48.85 -3.16 -38.69
C GLY A 907 49.37 -4.37 -39.47
N ILE A 908 48.60 -5.46 -39.51
CA ILE A 908 48.91 -6.65 -40.32
C ILE A 908 48.79 -6.33 -41.83
N CYS A 909 47.74 -5.63 -42.26
CA CYS A 909 47.59 -5.19 -43.65
C CYS A 909 48.78 -4.32 -44.11
N THR A 910 49.21 -3.38 -43.27
CA THR A 910 50.39 -2.52 -43.50
C THR A 910 51.67 -3.34 -43.64
N LEU A 911 51.88 -4.34 -42.77
CA LEU A 911 53.02 -5.25 -42.84
C LEU A 911 53.00 -6.09 -44.12
N GLN A 912 51.83 -6.58 -44.54
CA GLN A 912 51.67 -7.35 -45.77
C GLN A 912 51.93 -6.50 -47.02
N ALA A 913 51.43 -5.25 -47.06
CA ALA A 913 51.72 -4.32 -48.14
C ALA A 913 53.23 -4.05 -48.25
N TYR A 914 53.91 -3.81 -47.13
CA TYR A 914 55.38 -3.69 -47.09
C TYR A 914 56.08 -4.96 -47.60
N MET A 915 55.69 -6.14 -47.13
CA MET A 915 56.25 -7.41 -47.62
C MET A 915 56.01 -7.61 -49.13
N TYR A 916 54.87 -7.19 -49.67
CA TYR A 916 54.61 -7.26 -51.11
C TYR A 916 55.58 -6.37 -51.91
N PHE A 917 55.74 -5.10 -51.52
CA PHE A 917 56.64 -4.19 -52.23
C PHE A 917 58.12 -4.62 -52.18
N VAL A 918 58.56 -5.23 -51.07
CA VAL A 918 59.92 -5.77 -50.92
C VAL A 918 60.13 -7.06 -51.72
N ASN A 919 59.20 -8.02 -51.67
CA ASN A 919 59.39 -9.33 -52.30
C ASN A 919 59.09 -9.36 -53.81
N PHE A 920 58.31 -8.40 -54.32
CA PHE A 920 57.90 -8.36 -55.73
C PHE A 920 58.30 -7.04 -56.41
N PRO A 921 59.61 -6.72 -56.56
CA PRO A 921 60.09 -5.46 -57.12
C PRO A 921 59.72 -5.27 -58.61
N GLU A 922 59.63 -6.35 -59.39
CA GLU A 922 59.35 -6.30 -60.84
C GLU A 922 57.85 -6.41 -61.21
N ASP A 923 56.97 -6.51 -60.21
CA ASP A 923 55.54 -6.77 -60.44
C ASP A 923 54.83 -5.63 -61.18
N ARG A 924 53.79 -5.97 -61.95
CA ARG A 924 53.09 -5.01 -62.83
C ARG A 924 52.59 -3.79 -62.05
N ARG A 925 52.82 -2.59 -62.59
CA ARG A 925 52.42 -1.30 -61.99
C ARG A 925 50.93 -1.25 -61.61
N THR A 926 50.06 -1.99 -62.29
CA THR A 926 48.63 -2.12 -61.98
C THR A 926 48.37 -2.80 -60.64
N PHE A 927 49.10 -3.88 -60.30
CA PHE A 927 48.96 -4.54 -59.00
C PHE A 927 49.57 -3.71 -57.88
N LYS A 928 50.70 -3.04 -58.16
CA LYS A 928 51.29 -2.05 -57.24
C LYS A 928 50.35 -0.89 -56.94
N ALA A 929 49.61 -0.40 -57.94
CA ALA A 929 48.58 0.61 -57.74
C ALA A 929 47.39 0.09 -56.92
N LEU A 930 46.94 -1.15 -57.16
CA LEU A 930 45.85 -1.77 -56.39
C LEU A 930 46.23 -1.94 -54.91
N VAL A 931 47.43 -2.44 -54.60
CA VAL A 931 47.91 -2.62 -53.22
C VAL A 931 48.06 -1.27 -52.51
N SER A 932 48.58 -0.24 -53.18
CA SER A 932 48.62 1.13 -52.63
C SER A 932 47.22 1.70 -52.40
N PHE A 933 46.27 1.45 -53.30
CA PHE A 933 44.89 1.92 -53.18
C PHE A 933 44.19 1.31 -51.96
N VAL A 934 44.23 -0.02 -51.83
CA VAL A 934 43.63 -0.74 -50.70
C VAL A 934 44.23 -0.26 -49.38
N TRP A 935 45.55 -0.16 -49.28
CA TRP A 935 46.21 0.31 -48.05
C TRP A 935 45.86 1.76 -47.67
N LEU A 936 45.74 2.67 -48.65
CA LEU A 936 45.34 4.07 -48.40
C LEU A 936 43.88 4.19 -47.92
N PHE A 937 42.97 3.39 -48.48
CA PHE A 937 41.56 3.39 -48.06
C PHE A 937 41.38 2.71 -46.69
N GLU A 938 42.09 1.61 -46.42
CA GLU A 938 42.16 0.96 -45.10
C GLU A 938 42.69 1.92 -44.01
N LEU A 939 43.74 2.69 -44.31
CA LEU A 939 44.26 3.72 -43.41
C LEU A 939 43.21 4.79 -43.09
N ALA A 940 42.50 5.29 -44.12
CA ALA A 940 41.42 6.26 -43.95
C ALA A 940 40.25 5.67 -43.13
N HIS A 941 39.91 4.41 -43.37
CA HIS A 941 38.86 3.68 -42.64
C HIS A 941 39.21 3.55 -41.16
N CYS A 942 40.42 3.08 -40.84
CA CYS A 942 40.94 2.96 -39.48
C CYS A 942 40.92 4.31 -38.72
N ILE A 943 41.30 5.41 -39.38
CA ILE A 943 41.25 6.76 -38.81
C ILE A 943 39.80 7.18 -38.51
N CYS A 944 38.86 6.89 -39.41
CA CYS A 944 37.44 7.20 -39.20
C CYS A 944 36.81 6.39 -38.05
N VAL A 945 37.12 5.09 -37.93
CA VAL A 945 36.73 4.24 -36.79
C VAL A 945 37.26 4.83 -35.47
N CYS A 946 38.57 5.08 -35.39
CA CYS A 946 39.20 5.60 -34.18
C CYS A 946 38.61 6.96 -33.74
N HIS A 947 38.34 7.86 -34.69
CA HIS A 947 37.72 9.16 -34.39
C HIS A 947 36.27 9.01 -33.90
N PHE A 948 35.45 8.18 -34.56
CA PHE A 948 34.07 7.89 -34.15
C PHE A 948 34.01 7.34 -32.71
N VAL A 949 34.85 6.36 -32.41
CA VAL A 949 34.95 5.73 -31.08
C VAL A 949 35.45 6.74 -30.04
N TYR A 950 36.49 7.52 -30.35
CA TYR A 950 37.00 8.56 -29.44
C TYR A 950 35.94 9.63 -29.09
N VAL A 951 35.16 10.08 -30.08
CA VAL A 951 34.08 11.05 -29.85
C VAL A 951 33.01 10.47 -28.91
N TRP A 952 32.61 9.21 -29.09
CA TRP A 952 31.57 8.59 -28.26
C TRP A 952 32.05 8.17 -26.87
N THR A 953 33.27 7.65 -26.76
CA THR A 953 33.81 7.09 -25.51
C THR A 953 34.51 8.11 -24.61
N ILE A 954 35.12 9.15 -25.19
CA ILE A 954 35.89 10.18 -24.46
C ILE A 954 35.18 11.54 -24.50
N VAL A 955 34.87 12.07 -25.69
CA VAL A 955 34.37 13.45 -25.83
C VAL A 955 32.94 13.61 -25.30
N GLN A 956 32.10 12.58 -25.47
CA GLN A 956 30.72 12.54 -24.95
C GLN A 956 30.59 11.69 -23.67
N TYR A 957 31.69 11.44 -22.94
CA TYR A 957 31.69 10.62 -21.74
C TYR A 957 30.70 11.15 -20.69
N GLY A 958 29.67 10.35 -20.40
CA GLY A 958 28.64 10.70 -19.42
C GLY A 958 27.50 11.59 -19.93
N ASN A 959 27.43 11.88 -21.24
CA ASN A 959 26.33 12.66 -21.83
C ASN A 959 25.26 11.74 -22.47
N PRO A 960 24.11 11.48 -21.81
CA PRO A 960 23.07 10.59 -22.34
C PRO A 960 22.40 11.15 -23.61
N MET A 961 22.44 12.47 -23.83
CA MET A 961 21.85 13.09 -25.03
C MET A 961 22.68 12.85 -26.30
N ALA A 962 23.93 12.36 -26.18
CA ALA A 962 24.78 12.08 -27.35
C ALA A 962 24.18 11.02 -28.30
N LEU A 963 23.43 10.04 -27.77
CA LEU A 963 22.71 9.02 -28.56
C LEU A 963 21.49 9.59 -29.31
N ALA A 964 20.93 10.71 -28.82
CA ALA A 964 19.82 11.43 -29.44
C ALA A 964 20.28 12.54 -30.42
N ILE A 965 21.59 12.70 -30.60
CA ILE A 965 22.21 13.64 -31.53
C ILE A 965 22.68 12.89 -32.79
N ARG A 966 22.80 13.62 -33.90
CA ARG A 966 23.29 13.08 -35.18
C ARG A 966 24.71 12.50 -35.02
N PRO A 967 25.01 11.28 -35.50
CA PRO A 967 26.34 10.68 -35.40
C PRO A 967 27.42 11.55 -36.07
N PRO A 968 28.68 11.51 -35.59
CA PRO A 968 29.78 12.27 -36.18
C PRO A 968 30.03 11.78 -37.61
N VAL A 969 30.41 12.69 -38.50
CA VAL A 969 30.50 12.43 -39.97
C VAL A 969 31.50 11.31 -40.31
N THR A 970 32.44 10.98 -39.42
CA THR A 970 33.33 9.81 -39.59
C THR A 970 32.60 8.47 -39.55
N MET A 971 31.43 8.36 -38.91
CA MET A 971 30.65 7.11 -38.88
C MET A 971 30.05 6.74 -40.25
N PRO A 972 29.27 7.60 -40.96
CA PRO A 972 28.89 7.29 -42.34
C PRO A 972 30.10 7.22 -43.28
N ALA A 973 31.25 7.84 -42.94
CA ALA A 973 32.47 7.70 -43.73
C ALA A 973 33.12 6.30 -43.63
N THR A 974 32.99 5.56 -42.52
CA THR A 974 33.50 4.17 -42.46
C THR A 974 32.71 3.29 -43.43
N VAL A 975 31.38 3.36 -43.41
CA VAL A 975 30.48 2.65 -44.34
C VAL A 975 30.83 2.96 -45.79
N LEU A 976 31.11 4.23 -46.12
CA LEU A 976 31.53 4.64 -47.47
C LEU A 976 32.90 4.04 -47.85
N LEU A 977 33.90 4.13 -46.98
CA LEU A 977 35.26 3.64 -47.26
C LEU A 977 35.29 2.12 -47.39
N GLY A 978 34.59 1.38 -46.52
CA GLY A 978 34.45 -0.07 -46.60
C GLY A 978 33.88 -0.56 -47.94
N ALA A 979 32.94 0.19 -48.52
CA ALA A 979 32.34 -0.09 -49.83
C ALA A 979 33.31 0.09 -51.01
N PHE A 980 34.37 0.90 -50.87
CA PHE A 980 35.41 1.05 -51.89
C PHE A 980 36.61 0.12 -51.67
N ILE A 981 36.75 -0.51 -50.50
CA ILE A 981 37.82 -1.46 -50.18
C ILE A 981 37.50 -2.86 -50.73
N GLY A 982 36.30 -3.40 -50.47
CA GLY A 982 35.95 -4.79 -50.79
C GLY A 982 35.97 -5.12 -52.30
N PRO A 983 35.17 -4.43 -53.14
CA PRO A 983 34.99 -4.81 -54.54
C PRO A 983 36.27 -4.92 -55.37
N PRO A 984 37.29 -4.04 -55.25
CA PRO A 984 38.56 -4.19 -55.97
C PRO A 984 39.37 -5.44 -55.59
N VAL A 985 39.19 -5.98 -54.39
CA VAL A 985 39.91 -7.17 -53.90
C VAL A 985 39.18 -8.46 -54.34
N GLN A 986 37.87 -8.53 -54.11
CA GLN A 986 37.02 -9.64 -54.61
C GLN A 986 37.09 -9.76 -56.14
N ILE A 987 37.01 -8.66 -56.90
CA ILE A 987 37.18 -8.71 -58.37
C ILE A 987 38.56 -9.27 -58.78
N PHE A 988 39.62 -8.98 -58.01
CA PHE A 988 40.98 -9.46 -58.25
C PHE A 988 41.16 -10.96 -57.92
N PHE A 989 40.52 -11.46 -56.85
CA PHE A 989 40.53 -12.88 -56.51
C PHE A 989 39.60 -13.70 -57.43
N ALA A 990 38.42 -13.20 -57.80
CA ALA A 990 37.55 -13.79 -58.83
C ALA A 990 38.25 -13.89 -60.21
N GLU A 991 39.03 -12.87 -60.60
CA GLU A 991 39.88 -12.92 -61.80
C GLU A 991 40.96 -14.02 -61.68
N ARG A 992 41.50 -14.26 -60.50
CA ARG A 992 42.41 -15.39 -60.25
C ARG A 992 41.69 -16.74 -60.32
N VAL A 993 40.47 -16.86 -59.77
CA VAL A 993 39.63 -18.07 -59.96
C VAL A 993 39.41 -18.32 -61.45
N ARG A 994 39.14 -17.29 -62.26
CA ARG A 994 38.97 -17.39 -63.72
C ARG A 994 40.24 -17.87 -64.43
N MET A 995 41.40 -17.31 -64.07
CA MET A 995 42.69 -17.67 -64.68
C MET A 995 43.16 -19.08 -64.31
N VAL A 996 42.97 -19.50 -63.06
CA VAL A 996 43.41 -20.81 -62.55
C VAL A 996 42.40 -21.92 -62.93
N GLY A 997 41.11 -21.60 -62.99
CA GLY A 997 40.01 -22.52 -63.33
C GLY A 997 39.83 -22.81 -64.83
N GLU A 998 40.91 -22.83 -65.63
CA GLU A 998 40.90 -23.11 -67.08
C GLU A 998 39.96 -22.18 -67.89
N GLY A 999 39.70 -20.95 -67.43
CA GLY A 999 38.78 -20.01 -68.08
C GLY A 999 37.28 -20.26 -67.84
N ARG A 1000 36.90 -21.14 -66.90
CA ARG A 1000 35.50 -21.40 -66.54
C ARG A 1000 34.87 -20.17 -65.87
N LEU A 1001 33.87 -19.57 -66.51
CA LEU A 1001 33.29 -18.29 -66.10
C LEU A 1001 32.23 -18.36 -64.98
N ILE A 1002 31.69 -19.54 -64.66
CA ILE A 1002 30.50 -19.66 -63.77
C ILE A 1002 30.75 -19.05 -62.38
N ILE A 1003 31.84 -19.43 -61.71
CA ILE A 1003 32.14 -18.95 -60.35
C ILE A 1003 32.55 -17.46 -60.38
N PRO A 1004 33.51 -17.01 -61.22
CA PRO A 1004 33.84 -15.58 -61.31
C PRO A 1004 32.64 -14.68 -61.61
N LEU A 1005 31.75 -15.10 -62.52
CA LEU A 1005 30.53 -14.34 -62.86
C LEU A 1005 29.55 -14.24 -61.67
N ALA A 1006 29.41 -15.31 -60.88
CA ALA A 1006 28.61 -15.28 -59.66
C ALA A 1006 29.21 -14.34 -58.60
N CYS A 1007 30.54 -14.37 -58.42
CA CYS A 1007 31.24 -13.51 -57.47
C CYS A 1007 31.16 -12.04 -57.87
N TRP A 1008 31.39 -11.69 -59.14
CA TRP A 1008 31.23 -10.32 -59.65
C TRP A 1008 29.79 -9.80 -59.54
N LEU A 1009 28.78 -10.66 -59.76
CA LEU A 1009 27.38 -10.28 -59.60
C LEU A 1009 27.05 -10.01 -58.12
N ALA A 1010 27.49 -10.88 -57.20
CA ALA A 1010 27.33 -10.69 -55.77
C ALA A 1010 28.03 -9.41 -55.28
N THR A 1011 29.28 -9.20 -55.70
CA THR A 1011 30.08 -7.98 -55.43
C THR A 1011 29.35 -6.71 -55.88
N GLY A 1012 28.76 -6.72 -57.09
CA GLY A 1012 27.97 -5.59 -57.60
C GLY A 1012 26.69 -5.32 -56.80
N VAL A 1013 26.03 -6.37 -56.29
CA VAL A 1013 24.86 -6.25 -55.42
C VAL A 1013 25.26 -5.68 -54.04
N MET A 1014 26.36 -6.18 -53.45
CA MET A 1014 26.88 -5.69 -52.17
C MET A 1014 27.23 -4.20 -52.24
N PHE A 1015 28.01 -3.79 -53.25
CA PHE A 1015 28.35 -2.38 -53.46
C PHE A 1015 27.10 -1.48 -53.60
N GLY A 1016 26.06 -1.96 -54.28
CA GLY A 1016 24.77 -1.26 -54.37
C GLY A 1016 24.06 -1.12 -53.03
N MET A 1017 24.06 -2.16 -52.19
CA MET A 1017 23.51 -2.14 -50.84
C MET A 1017 24.32 -1.25 -49.89
N GLU A 1018 25.65 -1.30 -49.93
CA GLU A 1018 26.53 -0.46 -49.10
C GLU A 1018 26.43 1.02 -49.45
N MET A 1019 26.34 1.37 -50.75
CA MET A 1019 26.09 2.75 -51.16
C MET A 1019 24.72 3.28 -50.70
N PHE A 1020 23.71 2.40 -50.60
CA PHE A 1020 22.41 2.75 -50.03
C PHE A 1020 22.44 2.82 -48.49
N LEU A 1021 23.21 1.96 -47.81
CA LEU A 1021 23.49 2.05 -46.37
C LEU A 1021 24.17 3.37 -46.03
N TYR A 1022 25.20 3.78 -46.77
CA TYR A 1022 25.83 5.10 -46.64
C TYR A 1022 24.81 6.24 -46.82
N ALA A 1023 23.99 6.18 -47.88
CA ALA A 1023 22.96 7.18 -48.17
C ALA A 1023 21.86 7.27 -47.10
N LYS A 1024 21.67 6.23 -46.29
CA LYS A 1024 20.83 6.20 -45.08
C LYS A 1024 21.58 6.73 -43.86
N ALA A 1025 22.77 6.21 -43.55
CA ALA A 1025 23.61 6.61 -42.41
C ALA A 1025 23.87 8.13 -42.40
N PHE A 1026 24.25 8.70 -43.55
CA PHE A 1026 24.50 10.13 -43.67
C PHE A 1026 23.26 11.00 -43.39
N ARG A 1027 22.05 10.48 -43.61
CA ARG A 1027 20.77 11.18 -43.40
C ARG A 1027 20.07 10.83 -42.07
N ALA A 1028 20.60 9.89 -41.30
CA ALA A 1028 19.96 9.46 -40.06
C ALA A 1028 20.00 10.59 -39.00
N PRO A 1029 18.89 10.83 -38.26
CA PRO A 1029 18.86 11.84 -37.20
C PRO A 1029 19.59 11.38 -35.94
N THR A 1030 19.64 10.07 -35.68
CA THR A 1030 20.30 9.42 -34.54
C THR A 1030 20.90 8.07 -34.98
N LEU A 1031 21.86 7.54 -34.22
CA LEU A 1031 22.48 6.23 -34.50
C LEU A 1031 21.45 5.08 -34.42
N TYR A 1032 20.64 5.06 -33.36
CA TYR A 1032 19.55 4.10 -33.16
C TYR A 1032 18.53 4.11 -34.31
N SER A 1033 18.22 5.28 -34.87
CA SER A 1033 17.33 5.38 -36.03
C SER A 1033 17.96 4.82 -37.33
N PHE A 1034 19.29 4.82 -37.46
CA PHE A 1034 19.97 4.13 -38.55
C PHE A 1034 19.94 2.60 -38.35
N GLU A 1035 20.40 2.14 -37.19
CA GLU A 1035 20.55 0.72 -36.83
C GLU A 1035 19.24 -0.06 -37.01
N VAL A 1036 18.19 0.28 -36.25
CA VAL A 1036 16.88 -0.41 -36.32
C VAL A 1036 16.31 -0.48 -37.74
N ASN A 1037 16.42 0.59 -38.53
CA ASN A 1037 15.85 0.65 -39.89
C ASN A 1037 16.69 -0.05 -40.96
N CYS A 1038 18.01 -0.20 -40.74
CA CYS A 1038 18.94 -0.75 -41.73
C CYS A 1038 19.46 -2.14 -41.35
N ARG A 1039 19.18 -2.62 -40.14
CA ARG A 1039 19.64 -3.88 -39.53
C ARG A 1039 19.67 -5.08 -40.49
N TRP A 1040 18.54 -5.37 -41.13
CA TRP A 1040 18.39 -6.50 -42.05
C TRP A 1040 19.33 -6.41 -43.26
N MET A 1041 19.62 -5.20 -43.72
CA MET A 1041 20.45 -4.92 -44.89
C MET A 1041 21.95 -4.97 -44.53
N ILE A 1042 22.33 -4.50 -43.32
CA ILE A 1042 23.69 -4.67 -42.77
C ILE A 1042 24.03 -6.17 -42.68
N MET A 1043 23.15 -6.95 -42.06
CA MET A 1043 23.30 -8.42 -41.96
C MET A 1043 23.33 -9.10 -43.34
N THR A 1044 22.54 -8.60 -44.32
CA THR A 1044 22.51 -9.17 -45.67
C THR A 1044 23.82 -8.93 -46.42
N VAL A 1045 24.42 -7.73 -46.30
CA VAL A 1045 25.73 -7.42 -46.89
C VAL A 1045 26.82 -8.29 -46.27
N LEU A 1046 26.88 -8.39 -44.95
CA LEU A 1046 27.88 -9.21 -44.23
C LEU A 1046 27.81 -10.69 -44.62
N CYS A 1047 26.63 -11.29 -44.53
CA CYS A 1047 26.45 -12.70 -44.89
C CYS A 1047 26.79 -12.98 -46.36
N LEU A 1048 26.52 -12.04 -47.27
CA LEU A 1048 26.87 -12.18 -48.69
C LEU A 1048 28.37 -12.01 -48.93
N SER A 1049 29.03 -11.10 -48.20
CA SER A 1049 30.47 -10.81 -48.27
C SER A 1049 31.29 -12.04 -47.84
N ALA A 1050 31.08 -12.53 -46.62
CA ALA A 1050 31.69 -13.76 -46.13
C ALA A 1050 31.40 -14.98 -47.02
N THR A 1051 30.24 -15.03 -47.69
CA THR A 1051 29.90 -16.10 -48.66
C THR A 1051 30.73 -16.00 -49.95
N VAL A 1052 30.97 -14.78 -50.48
CA VAL A 1052 31.83 -14.56 -51.65
C VAL A 1052 33.28 -14.93 -51.31
N ASP A 1053 33.82 -14.40 -50.20
CA ASP A 1053 35.20 -14.65 -49.78
C ASP A 1053 35.47 -16.15 -49.56
N THR A 1054 34.52 -16.85 -48.91
CA THR A 1054 34.59 -18.30 -48.72
C THR A 1054 34.54 -19.06 -50.05
N LEU A 1055 33.67 -18.65 -50.97
CA LEU A 1055 33.54 -19.27 -52.29
C LEU A 1055 34.81 -19.07 -53.13
N GLU A 1056 35.42 -17.89 -53.10
CA GLU A 1056 36.65 -17.59 -53.82
C GLU A 1056 37.86 -18.31 -53.22
N ALA A 1057 38.03 -18.30 -51.90
CA ALA A 1057 39.09 -19.02 -51.20
C ALA A 1057 39.02 -20.54 -51.47
N PHE A 1058 37.84 -21.15 -51.33
CA PHE A 1058 37.64 -22.57 -51.61
C PHE A 1058 37.85 -22.91 -53.09
N SER A 1059 37.42 -22.04 -54.01
CA SER A 1059 37.61 -22.23 -55.45
C SER A 1059 39.08 -22.14 -55.85
N LEU A 1060 39.82 -21.16 -55.34
CA LEU A 1060 41.27 -21.04 -55.53
C LEU A 1060 41.98 -22.29 -55.01
N PHE A 1061 41.68 -22.72 -53.78
CA PHE A 1061 42.25 -23.94 -53.19
C PHE A 1061 41.96 -25.18 -54.04
N TYR A 1062 40.71 -25.40 -54.45
CA TYR A 1062 40.28 -26.53 -55.27
C TYR A 1062 41.00 -26.57 -56.63
N TYR A 1063 41.01 -25.46 -57.39
CA TYR A 1063 41.66 -25.43 -58.69
C TYR A 1063 43.18 -25.53 -58.57
N MET A 1064 43.81 -24.89 -57.58
CA MET A 1064 45.26 -25.00 -57.35
C MET A 1064 45.68 -26.41 -56.94
N ASN A 1065 44.91 -27.10 -56.08
CA ASN A 1065 45.22 -28.47 -55.67
C ASN A 1065 45.01 -29.47 -56.84
N ARG A 1066 44.01 -29.25 -57.68
CA ARG A 1066 43.79 -30.00 -58.94
C ARG A 1066 44.96 -29.82 -59.93
N LEU A 1067 45.46 -28.60 -60.11
CA LEU A 1067 46.66 -28.36 -60.93
C LEU A 1067 47.92 -28.98 -60.30
N ARG A 1068 48.07 -28.91 -58.98
CA ARG A 1068 49.22 -29.49 -58.25
C ARG A 1068 49.29 -31.02 -58.40
N SER A 1069 48.14 -31.70 -58.37
CA SER A 1069 48.04 -33.15 -58.57
C SER A 1069 48.27 -33.58 -60.02
N GLN A 1070 47.95 -32.73 -61.01
CA GLN A 1070 48.33 -32.95 -62.42
C GLN A 1070 49.81 -32.63 -62.71
N SER A 1071 50.39 -31.64 -62.01
CA SER A 1071 51.74 -31.10 -62.28
C SER A 1071 52.90 -32.04 -61.96
N LEU A 1072 52.68 -33.15 -61.24
CA LEU A 1072 53.70 -34.15 -60.85
C LEU A 1072 54.42 -34.88 -62.01
N ARG A 1073 54.22 -34.46 -63.28
CA ARG A 1073 54.95 -34.97 -64.45
C ARG A 1073 55.75 -33.93 -65.24
N SER A 1074 55.65 -32.61 -64.97
CA SER A 1074 56.59 -31.63 -65.55
C SER A 1074 56.57 -30.25 -64.86
N THR A 1075 57.77 -29.66 -64.73
CA THR A 1075 58.08 -28.21 -64.58
C THR A 1075 57.36 -27.42 -63.47
N SER A 1076 58.02 -27.25 -62.32
CA SER A 1076 57.45 -26.69 -61.08
C SER A 1076 57.57 -25.17 -60.88
N SER A 1077 58.00 -24.39 -61.89
CA SER A 1077 58.30 -22.96 -61.72
C SER A 1077 57.06 -22.10 -61.42
N ASN A 1078 56.03 -22.17 -62.27
CA ASN A 1078 54.94 -21.19 -62.27
C ASN A 1078 54.01 -21.28 -61.04
N ILE A 1079 53.90 -22.45 -60.41
CA ILE A 1079 53.04 -22.66 -59.24
C ILE A 1079 53.57 -21.90 -58.01
N HIS A 1080 54.90 -21.82 -57.85
CA HIS A 1080 55.52 -21.18 -56.69
C HIS A 1080 55.30 -19.67 -56.63
N SER A 1081 55.17 -19.00 -57.78
CA SER A 1081 54.91 -17.56 -57.86
C SER A 1081 53.46 -17.21 -57.52
N VAL A 1082 52.50 -18.08 -57.85
CA VAL A 1082 51.07 -17.90 -57.50
C VAL A 1082 50.86 -18.10 -55.99
N MET A 1083 51.57 -19.05 -55.38
CA MET A 1083 51.34 -19.49 -54.00
C MET A 1083 51.86 -18.53 -52.90
N LYS A 1084 52.51 -17.41 -53.28
CA LYS A 1084 53.10 -16.44 -52.34
C LYS A 1084 52.31 -15.12 -52.20
N LEU A 1085 51.14 -15.01 -52.82
CA LEU A 1085 50.47 -13.72 -53.02
C LEU A 1085 49.01 -13.72 -52.54
N GLY A 1086 48.79 -14.31 -51.36
CA GLY A 1086 47.65 -13.99 -50.52
C GLY A 1086 48.01 -12.81 -49.62
N MET A 1087 47.48 -11.63 -49.93
CA MET A 1087 47.21 -10.62 -48.90
C MET A 1087 45.95 -11.03 -48.16
N VAL A 1088 45.73 -10.45 -46.99
CA VAL A 1088 44.52 -10.61 -46.17
C VAL A 1088 43.93 -9.21 -45.89
N PRO A 1089 43.24 -8.57 -46.86
CA PRO A 1089 42.58 -7.29 -46.63
C PRO A 1089 41.16 -7.49 -46.08
N GLU A 1090 40.40 -8.43 -46.66
CA GLU A 1090 38.95 -8.52 -46.47
C GLU A 1090 38.52 -8.76 -45.02
N THR A 1091 39.28 -9.54 -44.24
CA THR A 1091 38.97 -9.80 -42.83
C THR A 1091 38.97 -8.55 -41.95
N ASN A 1092 39.67 -7.46 -42.31
CA ASN A 1092 39.66 -6.23 -41.51
C ASN A 1092 38.32 -5.48 -41.63
N ASN A 1093 37.77 -5.45 -42.85
CA ASN A 1093 36.48 -4.82 -43.15
C ASN A 1093 35.33 -5.64 -42.52
N GLU A 1094 35.39 -6.97 -42.62
CA GLU A 1094 34.43 -7.89 -41.98
C GLU A 1094 34.42 -7.75 -40.45
N ILE A 1095 35.58 -7.72 -39.79
CA ILE A 1095 35.65 -7.76 -38.31
C ILE A 1095 35.19 -6.45 -37.66
N VAL A 1096 35.35 -5.29 -38.31
CA VAL A 1096 34.71 -4.03 -37.87
C VAL A 1096 33.19 -4.16 -37.92
N LYS A 1097 32.66 -4.58 -39.08
CA LYS A 1097 31.23 -4.71 -39.32
C LYS A 1097 30.58 -5.80 -38.43
N LEU A 1098 31.34 -6.81 -38.02
CA LEU A 1098 30.91 -7.82 -37.04
C LEU A 1098 30.88 -7.29 -35.60
N ALA A 1099 31.79 -6.39 -35.22
CA ALA A 1099 31.72 -5.70 -33.93
C ALA A 1099 30.53 -4.71 -33.86
N ASP A 1100 30.18 -4.06 -34.97
CA ASP A 1100 28.93 -3.30 -35.13
C ASP A 1100 27.66 -4.21 -35.08
N VAL A 1101 27.82 -5.54 -35.11
CA VAL A 1101 26.76 -6.56 -34.99
C VAL A 1101 26.73 -7.22 -33.60
N GLU A 1102 27.64 -6.87 -32.69
CA GLU A 1102 27.66 -7.38 -31.30
C GLU A 1102 26.38 -7.00 -30.52
N GLU A 1103 25.62 -6.00 -30.99
CA GLU A 1103 24.29 -5.64 -30.47
C GLU A 1103 23.18 -6.70 -30.73
N LEU A 1104 23.46 -7.77 -31.51
CA LEU A 1104 22.41 -8.64 -32.09
C LEU A 1104 22.56 -10.16 -31.91
N LEU A 1105 23.68 -10.68 -31.42
CA LEU A 1105 23.88 -12.11 -31.18
C LEU A 1105 24.60 -12.38 -29.83
N PRO A 1106 24.27 -13.47 -29.12
CA PRO A 1106 24.87 -13.76 -27.81
C PRO A 1106 26.38 -14.04 -27.91
N PRO A 1107 27.19 -13.59 -26.94
CA PRO A 1107 28.64 -13.37 -27.11
C PRO A 1107 29.52 -14.63 -27.07
N TRP A 1108 28.94 -15.83 -27.19
CA TRP A 1108 29.66 -17.09 -27.01
C TRP A 1108 30.17 -17.67 -28.34
N ASN A 1109 29.42 -17.51 -29.43
CA ASN A 1109 29.75 -18.14 -30.71
C ASN A 1109 30.94 -17.48 -31.44
N TRP A 1110 31.28 -16.22 -31.17
CA TRP A 1110 32.33 -15.54 -31.94
C TRP A 1110 33.73 -16.06 -31.63
N LEU A 1111 34.01 -16.42 -30.36
CA LEU A 1111 35.29 -17.04 -30.00
C LEU A 1111 35.41 -18.44 -30.59
N ASP A 1112 34.33 -19.23 -30.61
CA ASP A 1112 34.33 -20.56 -31.19
C ASP A 1112 34.42 -20.51 -32.73
N CYS A 1113 33.71 -19.61 -33.42
CA CYS A 1113 33.85 -19.44 -34.88
C CYS A 1113 35.22 -18.85 -35.27
N LEU A 1114 35.77 -17.90 -34.49
CA LEU A 1114 37.12 -17.38 -34.71
C LEU A 1114 38.18 -18.46 -34.44
N ALA A 1115 37.98 -19.29 -33.40
CA ALA A 1115 38.83 -20.43 -33.11
C ALA A 1115 38.70 -21.52 -34.19
N GLU A 1116 37.52 -21.79 -34.75
CA GLU A 1116 37.35 -22.72 -35.87
C GLU A 1116 38.05 -22.20 -37.13
N ALA A 1117 37.88 -20.91 -37.48
CA ALA A 1117 38.55 -20.30 -38.64
C ALA A 1117 40.08 -20.35 -38.49
N ILE A 1118 40.62 -19.91 -37.36
CA ILE A 1118 42.06 -19.95 -37.06
C ILE A 1118 42.56 -21.41 -36.96
N THR A 1119 41.78 -22.32 -36.38
CA THR A 1119 42.15 -23.74 -36.27
C THR A 1119 42.15 -24.43 -37.62
N LEU A 1120 41.21 -24.13 -38.53
CA LEU A 1120 41.25 -24.61 -39.92
C LEU A 1120 42.54 -24.14 -40.62
N GLU A 1121 42.92 -22.86 -40.48
CA GLU A 1121 44.13 -22.31 -41.08
C GLU A 1121 45.44 -22.84 -40.46
N ILE A 1122 45.41 -23.27 -39.19
CA ILE A 1122 46.54 -23.88 -38.47
C ILE A 1122 46.61 -25.40 -38.67
N VAL A 1123 45.49 -26.08 -38.87
CA VAL A 1123 45.41 -27.54 -39.10
C VAL A 1123 45.94 -27.90 -40.49
N ASP A 1124 45.62 -27.13 -41.54
CA ASP A 1124 46.13 -27.44 -42.88
C ASP A 1124 47.67 -27.35 -42.93
N LYS A 1125 48.26 -26.40 -42.19
CA LYS A 1125 49.72 -26.27 -42.00
C LYS A 1125 50.37 -27.46 -41.27
N LYS A 1126 49.61 -28.34 -40.59
CA LYS A 1126 50.14 -29.56 -39.94
C LYS A 1126 50.24 -30.78 -40.88
N SER A 1127 49.58 -30.78 -42.03
CA SER A 1127 49.62 -31.92 -42.98
C SER A 1127 50.98 -32.11 -43.65
N LEU A 1128 51.75 -31.03 -43.80
CA LEU A 1128 53.00 -30.99 -44.59
C LEU A 1128 54.26 -31.25 -43.73
N ARG A 1129 54.43 -32.48 -43.25
CA ARG A 1129 55.75 -33.00 -42.79
C ARG A 1129 56.40 -33.87 -43.86
N CYS A 1130 57.60 -33.50 -44.30
CA CYS A 1130 58.55 -34.37 -44.99
C CYS A 1130 59.97 -34.18 -44.41
N PRO A 1131 60.84 -35.21 -44.43
CA PRO A 1131 62.03 -35.23 -43.57
C PRO A 1131 63.31 -34.64 -44.20
N ASN A 1132 64.08 -33.97 -43.34
CA ASN A 1132 65.55 -33.84 -43.30
C ASN A 1132 66.39 -34.07 -44.58
N SER A 1133 67.11 -33.03 -45.03
CA SER A 1133 68.60 -33.06 -44.99
C SER A 1133 69.25 -31.69 -45.23
N PHE A 1134 70.23 -31.36 -44.38
CA PHE A 1134 71.42 -30.51 -44.57
C PHE A 1134 71.28 -29.15 -45.33
N TYR A 1135 71.23 -28.02 -44.61
CA TYR A 1135 72.40 -27.16 -44.19
C TYR A 1135 72.87 -26.19 -45.32
N ARG A 1136 73.22 -24.89 -45.09
CA ARG A 1136 73.59 -24.12 -43.87
C ARG A 1136 73.44 -22.59 -44.07
N LYS A 1137 73.35 -21.81 -42.97
CA LYS A 1137 73.16 -20.33 -42.86
C LYS A 1137 71.75 -19.89 -43.28
N GLY A 1138 70.94 -19.15 -42.51
CA GLY A 1138 71.16 -18.36 -41.27
C GLY A 1138 70.80 -16.90 -41.57
N VAL A 1139 69.70 -16.31 -41.09
CA VAL A 1139 69.41 -15.93 -39.68
C VAL A 1139 68.03 -16.40 -39.19
N HIS A 1140 67.85 -16.52 -37.87
CA HIS A 1140 66.57 -16.83 -37.21
C HIS A 1140 65.76 -15.56 -36.87
N MET A 1141 64.45 -15.59 -37.14
CA MET A 1141 63.46 -15.17 -36.14
C MET A 1141 62.14 -15.94 -36.35
N ARG A 1142 61.50 -16.38 -35.25
CA ARG A 1142 60.14 -16.94 -35.22
C ARG A 1142 59.31 -16.06 -34.29
N LEU A 1143 58.22 -15.49 -34.80
CA LEU A 1143 57.14 -14.71 -34.16
C LEU A 1143 56.26 -14.28 -35.35
N ILE A 1144 54.93 -14.44 -35.40
CA ILE A 1144 53.92 -15.09 -34.54
C ILE A 1144 53.07 -16.01 -35.45
N GLY A 1145 52.35 -16.97 -34.87
CA GLY A 1145 51.33 -17.80 -35.53
C GLY A 1145 50.57 -18.63 -34.51
#